data_AF-A0A1J1HTA5-F1
#
_entry.id   AF-A0A1J1HTA5-F1
#
_cell.length_a   1.000
_cell.length_b   1.000
_cell.length_c   1.000
_cell.angle_alpha   90.00
_cell.angle_beta   90.00
_cell.angle_gamma   90.00
#
_symmetry.space_group_name_H-M   'P 1'
#
loop_
_entity.id
_entity.type
_entity.pdbx_description
1 polymer ?
#
loop_
_entity_poly.entity_id
_entity_poly.type
_entity_poly.pdbx_seq_one_letter_code
_entity_poly.pdbx_strand_id
1 'polypeptide(L)'
;MGFVKVVKNKQYFKRYQVKFKRRREGKTDYQARKRLIFQDKNKYNTPKYRLIVRLSNRDITCQIAYARIEGDRIVCAAYSHELPRYGVKLGLTNYAAAYCTGLLVARRILQKLSLDSIYSGCPDVTGDEYLVEPLDEKPGPFRCYLDVGLTRTTTGARVFGAMKGAVDGGLNIPHSVKRFPGYNAEEKTLDAAVHREHIFGQHVAKYMKELEGDDEEAYKRQFSRYIKLGIRADDIETIYKKAHAAIRQDPVYQKKAEKKVTKKRWNKAKQTLQQRKDYVAKRKKSNSTMENESNHNEGPSEEHEEKAEKSKKSKRRSKNKKSGSGNVKSEEHEQGLNQIDENGALAQLSNLDGDMLKTLKSLKLDEVMKMGKEAGAGSTKVYKFWSTQPVPKIDEESGATTDSEFHKAIEPDKTIAEIKPDPYNLPDGFIWETLDLENEDVLKELYTLLNENYVEDDDAMFRFDYQPEFLRWALQPPRWLKDWHVGVRVAKSGRLIAFISAIPAEVKVYERKLKVVEINFLCVHKKLRSKRLAPVLIREITRRVNLTGIFQAVYTAGVVLPKPVTTCRYWHRSLNPKKLIDVNFSCLSRNMTMQRTIKLYKLPDSPKTPGFRQIQSRDVPKAFKLLSDYLGKFDLAPLFDEEEFRHWFLPKNNIIECFVVENDGKITDLVSYYALPSTVMHHPMHKQIKAAYSFYNIATATNINDLVYDALISAKNLHFDVFNALDLMENKKFLQDLKFGIGDGNLQYYLYNWRCPSMTPEATGLILL
;
A
#
# COMPACT_ATOMS: atom_id res chain seq x y z
N MET A 1 30.55 -15.98 23.80
CA MET A 1 29.44 -16.83 24.32
C MET A 1 29.91 -18.27 24.36
N GLY A 2 30.03 -18.86 25.55
CA GLY A 2 30.41 -20.27 25.71
C GLY A 2 29.35 -21.24 25.15
N PHE A 3 29.79 -22.36 24.62
CA PHE A 3 28.94 -23.38 23.99
C PHE A 3 28.12 -24.11 25.07
N VAL A 4 26.87 -23.67 25.30
CA VAL A 4 25.96 -24.34 26.25
C VAL A 4 25.42 -25.62 25.62
N LYS A 5 25.90 -26.78 26.10
CA LYS A 5 25.43 -28.10 25.67
C LYS A 5 24.02 -28.34 26.20
N VAL A 6 23.01 -28.23 25.32
CA VAL A 6 21.61 -28.50 25.68
C VAL A 6 21.43 -30.00 25.98
N VAL A 7 21.28 -30.36 27.25
CA VAL A 7 21.00 -31.72 27.71
C VAL A 7 19.52 -32.06 27.45
N LYS A 8 19.25 -32.96 26.50
CA LYS A 8 17.90 -33.38 26.13
C LYS A 8 17.34 -34.40 27.14
N ASN A 9 16.77 -33.92 28.24
CA ASN A 9 16.17 -34.77 29.29
C ASN A 9 14.68 -35.15 29.01
N LYS A 10 14.08 -36.00 29.84
CA LYS A 10 12.67 -36.46 29.68
C LYS A 10 11.67 -35.29 29.70
N GLN A 11 11.94 -34.24 30.49
CA GLN A 11 11.15 -33.01 30.53
C GLN A 11 11.24 -32.21 29.22
N TYR A 12 12.42 -32.15 28.59
CA TYR A 12 12.63 -31.54 27.27
C TYR A 12 11.73 -32.20 26.23
N PHE A 13 11.71 -33.54 26.16
CA PHE A 13 10.86 -34.26 25.20
C PHE A 13 9.35 -34.12 25.49
N LYS A 14 8.94 -33.99 26.76
CA LYS A 14 7.54 -33.72 27.12
C LYS A 14 7.07 -32.32 26.69
N ARG A 15 7.97 -31.34 26.67
CA ARG A 15 7.70 -29.96 26.20
C ARG A 15 8.05 -29.75 24.72
N TYR A 16 8.56 -30.78 24.04
CA TYR A 16 9.03 -30.69 22.66
C TYR A 16 7.85 -30.66 21.68
N GLN A 17 7.40 -29.46 21.34
CA GLN A 17 6.38 -29.29 20.32
C GLN A 17 7.01 -29.38 18.93
N VAL A 18 6.70 -30.47 18.23
CA VAL A 18 7.20 -30.72 16.89
C VAL A 18 6.58 -29.70 15.92
N LYS A 19 7.40 -28.80 15.36
CA LYS A 19 6.95 -27.88 14.29
C LYS A 19 6.29 -28.68 13.14
N PHE A 20 5.27 -28.11 12.49
CA PHE A 20 4.58 -28.76 11.37
C PHE A 20 5.54 -29.37 10.34
N LYS A 21 5.23 -30.56 9.83
CA LYS A 21 6.10 -31.34 8.93
C LYS A 21 6.63 -30.50 7.76
N ARG A 22 5.78 -29.75 7.08
CA ARG A 22 6.20 -28.90 5.95
C ARG A 22 7.12 -27.74 6.36
N ARG A 23 7.04 -27.25 7.61
CA ARG A 23 7.96 -26.24 8.15
C ARG A 23 9.33 -26.85 8.44
N ARG A 24 9.35 -28.05 9.00
CA ARG A 24 10.59 -28.81 9.26
C ARG A 24 11.29 -29.23 7.97
N GLU A 25 10.52 -29.59 6.95
CA GLU A 25 11.04 -29.96 5.62
C GLU A 25 11.34 -28.73 4.74
N GLY A 26 11.16 -27.50 5.25
CA GLY A 26 11.40 -26.28 4.48
C GLY A 26 10.57 -26.18 3.20
N LYS A 27 9.35 -26.75 3.19
CA LYS A 27 8.44 -26.82 2.03
C LYS A 27 7.37 -25.74 2.00
N THR A 28 7.25 -24.93 3.04
CA THR A 28 6.28 -23.83 3.09
C THR A 28 6.77 -22.75 4.05
N ASP A 29 6.83 -21.52 3.55
CA ASP A 29 6.89 -20.33 4.39
C ASP A 29 5.48 -20.02 4.91
N TYR A 30 5.21 -20.43 6.16
CA TYR A 30 3.92 -20.20 6.79
C TYR A 30 3.68 -18.72 7.12
N GLN A 31 4.73 -17.91 7.29
CA GLN A 31 4.58 -16.49 7.60
C GLN A 31 4.15 -15.72 6.35
N ALA A 32 4.84 -15.93 5.23
CA ALA A 32 4.47 -15.37 3.94
C ALA A 32 3.07 -15.85 3.53
N ARG A 33 2.81 -17.16 3.65
CA ARG A 33 1.50 -17.74 3.33
C ARG A 33 0.38 -17.18 4.20
N LYS A 34 0.59 -17.00 5.51
CA LYS A 34 -0.42 -16.41 6.41
C LYS A 34 -0.83 -15.01 5.92
N ARG A 35 0.11 -14.14 5.55
CA ARG A 35 -0.18 -12.78 5.06
C ARG A 35 -0.96 -12.78 3.73
N LEU A 36 -0.71 -13.79 2.88
CA LEU A 36 -1.39 -13.93 1.60
C LEU A 36 -2.81 -14.51 1.73
N ILE A 37 -3.12 -15.25 2.80
CA ILE A 37 -4.46 -15.86 3.02
C ILE A 37 -5.29 -15.15 4.07
N PHE A 38 -4.68 -14.33 4.94
CA PHE A 38 -5.40 -13.62 5.99
C PHE A 38 -6.35 -12.62 5.35
N GLN A 39 -7.60 -12.66 5.79
CA GLN A 39 -8.69 -11.84 5.31
C GLN A 39 -9.35 -11.18 6.52
N ASP A 40 -9.69 -9.91 6.36
CA ASP A 40 -10.32 -9.11 7.39
C ASP A 40 -11.77 -9.59 7.61
N LYS A 41 -12.22 -9.61 8.87
CA LYS A 41 -13.55 -10.14 9.24
C LYS A 41 -14.70 -9.37 8.57
N ASN A 42 -14.47 -8.11 8.21
CA ASN A 42 -15.45 -7.22 7.56
C ASN A 42 -15.61 -7.45 6.05
N LYS A 43 -14.81 -8.32 5.42
CA LYS A 43 -14.86 -8.56 3.96
C LYS A 43 -15.81 -9.71 3.56
N TYR A 44 -16.93 -9.90 4.26
CA TYR A 44 -18.05 -10.83 3.98
C TYR A 44 -17.83 -11.84 2.81
N ASN A 45 -16.92 -12.81 3.01
CA ASN A 45 -16.61 -13.86 2.04
C ASN A 45 -16.04 -13.41 0.67
N THR A 46 -15.45 -12.23 0.54
CA THR A 46 -14.70 -11.77 -0.66
C THR A 46 -13.30 -12.39 -0.68
N PRO A 47 -13.05 -13.49 -1.41
CA PRO A 47 -11.83 -14.26 -1.25
C PRO A 47 -10.60 -13.49 -1.74
N LYS A 48 -9.50 -13.57 -0.97
CA LYS A 48 -8.19 -13.08 -1.43
C LYS A 48 -7.56 -14.08 -2.40
N TYR A 49 -7.60 -13.76 -3.70
CA TYR A 49 -7.03 -14.60 -4.74
C TYR A 49 -5.50 -14.50 -4.80
N ARG A 50 -4.86 -15.64 -5.05
CA ARG A 50 -3.40 -15.77 -5.18
C ARG A 50 -3.05 -16.45 -6.49
N LEU A 51 -2.05 -15.91 -7.19
CA LEU A 51 -1.40 -16.54 -8.33
C LEU A 51 -0.23 -17.39 -7.82
N ILE A 52 -0.45 -18.70 -7.75
CA ILE A 52 0.54 -19.69 -7.31
C ILE A 52 1.31 -20.16 -8.55
N VAL A 53 2.61 -19.87 -8.59
CA VAL A 53 3.51 -20.34 -9.64
C VAL A 53 4.41 -21.44 -9.08
N ARG A 54 4.39 -22.61 -9.71
CA ARG A 54 5.25 -23.74 -9.34
C ARG A 54 6.10 -24.17 -10.51
N LEU A 55 7.40 -24.13 -10.31
CA LEU A 55 8.39 -24.57 -11.28
C LEU A 55 8.81 -25.99 -10.92
N SER A 56 8.68 -26.90 -11.89
CA SER A 56 9.29 -28.23 -11.84
C SER A 56 10.37 -28.34 -12.92
N ASN A 57 11.10 -29.46 -12.95
CA ASN A 57 12.14 -29.67 -13.96
C ASN A 57 11.58 -29.83 -15.39
N ARG A 58 10.28 -30.07 -15.56
CA ARG A 58 9.66 -30.37 -16.87
C ARG A 58 8.46 -29.49 -17.21
N ASP A 59 7.91 -28.78 -16.23
CA ASP A 59 6.61 -28.11 -16.36
C ASP A 59 6.53 -26.89 -15.43
N ILE A 60 5.82 -25.87 -15.88
CA ILE A 60 5.46 -24.68 -15.10
C ILE A 60 3.96 -24.74 -14.86
N THR A 61 3.55 -24.66 -13.60
CA THR A 61 2.15 -24.64 -13.21
C THR A 61 1.79 -23.26 -12.68
N CYS A 62 0.85 -22.58 -13.32
CA CYS A 62 0.25 -21.33 -12.84
C CYS A 62 -1.18 -21.61 -12.38
N GLN A 63 -1.52 -21.29 -11.14
CA GLN A 63 -2.82 -21.57 -10.55
C GLN A 63 -3.36 -20.33 -9.83
N ILE A 64 -4.63 -20.02 -10.04
CA ILE A 64 -5.34 -19.01 -9.25
C ILE A 64 -6.12 -19.74 -8.16
N ALA A 65 -5.85 -19.40 -6.91
CA ALA A 65 -6.44 -20.06 -5.77
C ALA A 65 -6.82 -19.07 -4.67
N TYR A 66 -7.84 -19.43 -3.89
CA TYR A 66 -8.13 -18.76 -2.62
C TYR A 66 -8.20 -19.79 -1.50
N ALA A 67 -7.99 -19.35 -0.26
CA ALA A 67 -8.00 -20.22 0.89
C ALA A 67 -9.42 -20.37 1.45
N ARG A 68 -9.79 -21.60 1.81
CA ARG A 68 -10.93 -21.94 2.67
C ARG A 68 -10.42 -22.70 3.89
N ILE A 69 -11.26 -22.87 4.91
CA ILE A 69 -10.93 -23.63 6.13
C ILE A 69 -10.50 -25.07 5.78
N GLU A 70 -11.16 -25.69 4.80
CA GLU A 70 -10.84 -27.03 4.31
C GLU A 70 -9.53 -27.12 3.51
N GLY A 71 -9.07 -26.00 2.94
CA GLY A 71 -7.89 -25.94 2.09
C GLY A 71 -7.96 -24.91 0.98
N ASP A 72 -6.96 -24.90 0.10
CA ASP A 72 -6.93 -24.02 -1.08
C ASP A 72 -7.92 -24.54 -2.14
N ARG A 73 -8.84 -23.67 -2.58
CA ARG A 73 -9.71 -23.95 -3.73
C ARG A 73 -9.10 -23.32 -4.98
N ILE A 74 -8.81 -24.15 -5.98
CA ILE A 74 -8.30 -23.70 -7.28
C ILE A 74 -9.46 -23.22 -8.14
N VAL A 75 -9.35 -22.00 -8.66
CA VAL A 75 -10.34 -21.35 -9.53
C VAL A 75 -10.04 -21.63 -11.00
N CYS A 76 -8.76 -21.51 -11.36
CA CYS A 76 -8.23 -21.68 -12.70
C CYS A 76 -6.79 -22.20 -12.63
N ALA A 77 -6.38 -22.99 -13.64
CA ALA A 77 -5.03 -23.49 -13.78
C ALA A 77 -4.58 -23.46 -15.25
N ALA A 78 -3.30 -23.23 -15.45
CA ALA A 78 -2.62 -23.36 -16.74
C ALA A 78 -1.27 -24.04 -16.54
N TYR A 79 -0.90 -24.88 -17.50
CA TYR A 79 0.32 -25.66 -17.46
C TYR A 79 1.16 -25.44 -18.72
N SER A 80 2.49 -25.43 -18.58
CA SER A 80 3.35 -25.16 -19.74
C SER A 80 3.37 -26.32 -20.74
N HIS A 81 3.03 -27.55 -20.33
CA HIS A 81 2.80 -28.66 -21.25
C HIS A 81 1.60 -28.49 -22.20
N GLU A 82 0.79 -27.44 -22.03
CA GLU A 82 -0.27 -27.05 -22.96
C GLU A 82 0.25 -26.14 -24.09
N LEU A 83 1.40 -25.47 -23.88
CA LEU A 83 1.98 -24.54 -24.85
C LEU A 83 2.31 -25.14 -26.23
N PRO A 84 2.62 -26.44 -26.39
CA PRO A 84 2.77 -27.05 -27.71
C PRO A 84 1.55 -26.89 -28.62
N ARG A 85 0.34 -26.76 -28.05
CA ARG A 85 -0.89 -26.47 -28.81
C ARG A 85 -0.85 -25.09 -29.46
N TYR A 86 -0.17 -24.13 -28.83
CA TYR A 86 -0.03 -22.75 -29.30
C TYR A 86 1.28 -22.52 -30.07
N GLY A 87 1.98 -23.59 -30.47
CA GLY A 87 3.20 -23.52 -31.30
C GLY A 87 4.52 -23.68 -30.54
N VAL A 88 4.55 -23.59 -29.20
CA VAL A 88 5.79 -23.73 -28.41
C VAL A 88 6.02 -25.20 -28.06
N LYS A 89 6.70 -25.93 -28.95
CA LYS A 89 6.95 -27.38 -28.78
C LYS A 89 8.07 -27.73 -27.79
N LEU A 90 9.06 -26.84 -27.64
CA LEU A 90 10.27 -27.05 -26.83
C LEU A 90 10.49 -25.88 -25.85
N GLY A 91 11.34 -26.08 -24.84
CA GLY A 91 11.71 -25.00 -23.92
C GLY A 91 10.63 -24.63 -22.88
N LEU A 92 9.76 -25.56 -22.50
CA LEU A 92 8.56 -25.33 -21.66
C LEU A 92 8.84 -24.82 -20.23
N THR A 93 10.09 -24.63 -19.85
CA THR A 93 10.50 -24.19 -18.53
C THR A 93 11.40 -22.95 -18.54
N ASN A 94 11.61 -22.29 -19.67
CA ASN A 94 12.39 -21.04 -19.74
C ASN A 94 11.53 -19.82 -19.31
N TYR A 95 12.11 -18.61 -19.36
CA TYR A 95 11.41 -17.38 -18.97
C TYR A 95 10.22 -17.07 -19.89
N ALA A 96 10.40 -17.20 -21.21
CA ALA A 96 9.36 -16.99 -22.22
C ALA A 96 8.16 -17.95 -22.06
N ALA A 97 8.41 -19.22 -21.75
CA ALA A 97 7.38 -20.20 -21.45
C ALA A 97 6.66 -19.89 -20.13
N ALA A 98 7.37 -19.37 -19.12
CA ALA A 98 6.74 -18.89 -17.89
C ALA A 98 5.76 -17.75 -18.20
N TYR A 99 6.19 -16.77 -19.00
CA TYR A 99 5.36 -15.67 -19.50
C TYR A 99 4.11 -16.19 -20.24
N CYS A 100 4.28 -17.07 -21.22
CA CYS A 100 3.15 -17.66 -21.96
C CYS A 100 2.15 -18.39 -21.02
N THR A 101 2.65 -19.12 -20.02
CA THR A 101 1.80 -19.85 -19.07
C THR A 101 1.03 -18.89 -18.16
N GLY A 102 1.63 -17.77 -17.77
CA GLY A 102 0.98 -16.69 -17.05
C GLY A 102 -0.13 -16.01 -17.87
N LEU A 103 0.19 -15.67 -19.13
CA LEU A 103 -0.76 -15.09 -20.09
C LEU A 103 -1.97 -16.02 -20.29
N LEU A 104 -1.73 -17.32 -20.42
CA LEU A 104 -2.77 -18.33 -20.59
C LEU A 104 -3.71 -18.42 -19.37
N VAL A 105 -3.17 -18.38 -18.14
CA VAL A 105 -4.02 -18.44 -16.94
C VAL A 105 -4.88 -17.19 -16.79
N ALA A 106 -4.33 -16.03 -17.18
CA ALA A 106 -4.98 -14.73 -17.10
C ALA A 106 -6.14 -14.63 -18.10
N ARG A 107 -5.92 -15.00 -19.36
CA ARG A 107 -6.99 -15.04 -20.36
C ARG A 107 -8.09 -16.05 -20.01
N ARG A 108 -7.73 -17.23 -19.47
CA ARG A 108 -8.72 -18.22 -19.00
C ARG A 108 -9.63 -17.70 -17.89
N ILE A 109 -9.05 -17.06 -16.87
CA ILE A 109 -9.86 -16.61 -15.74
C ILE A 109 -10.75 -15.42 -16.13
N LEU A 110 -10.25 -14.52 -16.98
CA LEU A 110 -11.04 -13.39 -17.46
C LEU A 110 -12.18 -13.86 -18.36
N GLN A 111 -11.95 -14.83 -19.25
CA GLN A 111 -13.03 -15.43 -20.05
C GLN A 111 -14.06 -16.14 -19.16
N LYS A 112 -13.60 -16.87 -18.13
CA LYS A 112 -14.48 -17.54 -17.16
C LYS A 112 -15.33 -16.57 -16.34
N LEU A 113 -14.88 -15.33 -16.17
CA LEU A 113 -15.59 -14.28 -15.42
C LEU A 113 -16.24 -13.23 -16.34
N SER A 114 -16.20 -13.42 -17.67
CA SER A 114 -16.69 -12.48 -18.67
C SER A 114 -16.09 -11.07 -18.56
N LEU A 115 -14.80 -10.99 -18.20
CA LEU A 115 -14.02 -9.75 -18.06
C LEU A 115 -12.96 -9.58 -19.17
N ASP A 116 -12.90 -10.51 -20.12
CA ASP A 116 -11.89 -10.58 -21.17
C ASP A 116 -11.98 -9.44 -22.19
N SER A 117 -13.21 -9.01 -22.52
CA SER A 117 -13.48 -7.87 -23.42
C SER A 117 -13.25 -6.51 -22.74
N ILE A 118 -13.41 -6.47 -21.41
CA ILE A 118 -13.23 -5.24 -20.61
C ILE A 118 -11.74 -4.99 -20.37
N TYR A 119 -11.01 -6.04 -20.01
CA TYR A 119 -9.59 -6.00 -19.75
C TYR A 119 -8.88 -6.86 -20.80
N SER A 120 -8.60 -6.30 -21.98
CA SER A 120 -7.89 -6.97 -23.08
C SER A 120 -6.41 -7.26 -22.76
N GLY A 121 -5.86 -6.55 -21.76
CA GLY A 121 -4.43 -6.60 -21.43
C GLY A 121 -3.58 -5.75 -22.38
N CYS A 122 -2.26 -5.93 -22.32
CA CYS A 122 -1.32 -5.20 -23.16
C CYS A 122 -1.29 -5.82 -24.58
N PRO A 123 -1.67 -5.09 -25.65
CA PRO A 123 -1.66 -5.62 -27.01
C PRO A 123 -0.22 -5.80 -27.52
N ASP A 124 0.65 -4.82 -27.25
CA ASP A 124 2.04 -4.79 -27.69
C ASP A 124 2.99 -5.00 -26.52
N VAL A 125 3.69 -6.14 -26.52
CA VAL A 125 4.53 -6.56 -25.39
C VAL A 125 5.87 -5.81 -25.40
N THR A 126 5.92 -4.56 -24.96
CA THR A 126 7.14 -3.73 -24.99
C THR A 126 8.21 -4.11 -23.97
N GLY A 127 7.84 -4.87 -22.92
CA GLY A 127 8.73 -5.21 -21.81
C GLY A 127 8.63 -4.25 -20.62
N ASP A 128 7.94 -3.12 -20.79
CA ASP A 128 7.71 -2.12 -19.74
C ASP A 128 6.76 -2.59 -18.64
N GLU A 129 6.66 -1.80 -17.58
CA GLU A 129 5.62 -1.97 -16.57
C GLU A 129 4.23 -1.80 -17.20
N TYR A 130 3.30 -2.68 -16.83
CA TYR A 130 1.91 -2.60 -17.26
C TYR A 130 1.03 -2.75 -16.02
N LEU A 131 0.11 -1.83 -15.82
CA LEU A 131 -0.82 -1.83 -14.69
C LEU A 131 -2.25 -1.80 -15.23
N VAL A 132 -3.06 -2.74 -14.77
CA VAL A 132 -4.47 -2.83 -15.15
C VAL A 132 -5.28 -1.94 -14.19
N GLU A 133 -5.64 -0.76 -14.69
CA GLU A 133 -6.46 0.21 -13.96
C GLU A 133 -7.95 -0.14 -14.03
N PRO A 134 -8.75 0.16 -12.99
CA PRO A 134 -10.19 0.05 -13.07
C PRO A 134 -10.77 1.01 -14.11
N LEU A 135 -11.82 0.58 -14.80
CA LEU A 135 -12.54 1.41 -15.76
C LEU A 135 -13.83 1.90 -15.10
N ASP A 136 -14.15 3.18 -15.30
CA ASP A 136 -15.37 3.77 -14.77
C ASP A 136 -16.62 3.02 -15.28
N GLU A 137 -17.60 2.81 -14.40
CA GLU A 137 -18.87 2.12 -14.68
C GLU A 137 -18.77 0.64 -15.12
N LYS A 138 -17.57 0.03 -15.07
CA LYS A 138 -17.36 -1.41 -15.35
C LYS A 138 -16.93 -2.19 -14.10
N PRO A 139 -17.13 -3.53 -14.06
CA PRO A 139 -16.61 -4.36 -12.97
C PRO A 139 -15.10 -4.20 -12.85
N GLY A 140 -14.60 -4.05 -11.61
CA GLY A 140 -13.16 -3.87 -11.36
C GLY A 140 -12.30 -5.03 -11.86
N PRO A 141 -10.99 -4.80 -12.10
CA PRO A 141 -10.12 -5.81 -12.67
C PRO A 141 -9.92 -6.96 -11.69
N PHE A 142 -9.76 -8.17 -12.22
CA PHE A 142 -9.54 -9.34 -11.38
C PHE A 142 -8.21 -9.22 -10.64
N ARG A 143 -8.29 -8.93 -9.34
CA ARG A 143 -7.14 -8.70 -8.48
C ARG A 143 -6.64 -10.00 -7.86
N CYS A 144 -5.36 -10.30 -8.01
CA CYS A 144 -4.71 -11.41 -7.31
C CYS A 144 -3.27 -11.08 -6.90
N TYR A 145 -2.73 -11.83 -5.95
CA TYR A 145 -1.39 -11.62 -5.41
C TYR A 145 -0.44 -12.76 -5.81
N LEU A 146 0.77 -12.43 -6.25
CA LEU A 146 1.78 -13.43 -6.57
C LEU A 146 2.21 -14.20 -5.31
N ASP A 147 2.03 -15.52 -5.31
CA ASP A 147 2.54 -16.44 -4.31
C ASP A 147 3.84 -17.08 -4.85
N VAL A 148 4.98 -16.44 -4.53
CA VAL A 148 6.33 -16.92 -4.88
C VAL A 148 6.73 -18.20 -4.13
N GLY A 149 5.96 -18.60 -3.11
CA GLY A 149 6.25 -19.75 -2.28
C GLY A 149 7.62 -19.68 -1.61
N LEU A 150 8.51 -20.57 -2.04
CA LEU A 150 9.90 -20.68 -1.52
C LEU A 150 10.95 -20.28 -2.56
N THR A 151 10.51 -19.82 -3.73
CA THR A 151 11.43 -19.40 -4.78
C THR A 151 12.18 -18.18 -4.31
N ARG A 152 13.51 -18.19 -4.47
CA ARG A 152 14.34 -17.03 -4.18
C ARG A 152 13.97 -15.90 -5.15
N THR A 153 13.65 -14.73 -4.62
CA THR A 153 13.24 -13.55 -5.40
C THR A 153 14.47 -12.81 -5.94
N THR A 154 15.14 -13.38 -6.93
CA THR A 154 16.24 -12.75 -7.66
C THR A 154 15.74 -12.08 -8.94
N THR A 155 16.50 -11.12 -9.45
CA THR A 155 16.26 -10.51 -10.77
C THR A 155 16.31 -11.58 -11.86
N GLY A 156 15.33 -11.59 -12.76
CA GLY A 156 15.20 -12.58 -13.83
C GLY A 156 14.66 -13.95 -13.40
N ALA A 157 14.20 -14.12 -12.15
CA ALA A 157 13.59 -15.38 -11.74
C ALA A 157 12.29 -15.64 -12.55
N ARG A 158 12.16 -16.86 -13.09
CA ARG A 158 11.04 -17.29 -13.97
C ARG A 158 9.64 -17.08 -13.37
N VAL A 159 9.51 -17.04 -12.05
CA VAL A 159 8.24 -16.72 -11.37
C VAL A 159 7.74 -15.33 -11.73
N PHE A 160 8.65 -14.35 -11.90
CA PHE A 160 8.29 -13.01 -12.34
C PHE A 160 7.92 -12.95 -13.83
N GLY A 161 8.47 -13.83 -14.67
CA GLY A 161 8.01 -14.00 -16.04
C GLY A 161 6.55 -14.45 -16.11
N ALA A 162 6.17 -15.44 -15.30
CA ALA A 162 4.77 -15.87 -15.19
C ALA A 162 3.84 -14.79 -14.63
N MET A 163 4.30 -14.01 -13.64
CA MET A 163 3.56 -12.84 -13.15
C MET A 163 3.38 -11.80 -14.25
N LYS A 164 4.44 -11.46 -14.99
CA LYS A 164 4.41 -10.47 -16.06
C LYS A 164 3.45 -10.88 -17.17
N GLY A 165 3.49 -12.15 -17.59
CA GLY A 165 2.52 -12.68 -18.55
C GLY A 165 1.08 -12.61 -18.05
N ALA A 166 0.85 -12.84 -16.76
CA ALA A 166 -0.49 -12.73 -16.18
C ALA A 166 -1.01 -11.29 -16.13
N VAL A 167 -0.12 -10.33 -15.84
CA VAL A 167 -0.42 -8.89 -15.83
C VAL A 167 -0.68 -8.36 -17.24
N ASP A 168 0.19 -8.68 -18.20
CA ASP A 168 -0.01 -8.34 -19.61
C ASP A 168 -1.25 -9.03 -20.19
N GLY A 169 -1.60 -10.17 -19.61
CA GLY A 169 -2.86 -10.86 -19.79
C GLY A 169 -4.01 -10.27 -19.00
N GLY A 170 -3.97 -9.02 -18.55
CA GLY A 170 -5.09 -8.24 -18.00
C GLY A 170 -5.48 -8.52 -16.54
N LEU A 171 -4.63 -9.21 -15.76
CA LEU A 171 -4.84 -9.31 -14.32
C LEU A 171 -4.23 -8.13 -13.57
N ASN A 172 -4.93 -7.68 -12.53
CA ASN A 172 -4.36 -6.72 -11.59
C ASN A 172 -3.56 -7.47 -10.52
N ILE A 173 -2.22 -7.47 -10.68
CA ILE A 173 -1.29 -8.02 -9.71
C ILE A 173 -0.38 -6.89 -9.23
N PRO A 174 -0.45 -6.49 -7.95
CA PRO A 174 0.48 -5.49 -7.41
C PRO A 174 1.93 -6.00 -7.47
N HIS A 175 2.80 -5.27 -8.17
CA HIS A 175 4.20 -5.66 -8.37
C HIS A 175 5.12 -4.43 -8.56
N SER A 176 6.42 -4.67 -8.68
CA SER A 176 7.43 -3.64 -8.98
C SER A 176 8.40 -4.17 -10.04
N VAL A 177 8.98 -3.28 -10.85
CA VAL A 177 9.94 -3.63 -11.92
C VAL A 177 11.28 -4.21 -11.44
N LYS A 178 11.61 -4.10 -10.15
CA LYS A 178 12.90 -4.47 -9.54
C LYS A 178 13.40 -5.90 -9.77
N ARG A 179 12.51 -6.80 -10.22
CA ARG A 179 12.81 -8.23 -10.40
C ARG A 179 12.78 -8.68 -11.86
N PHE A 180 12.52 -7.77 -12.79
CA PHE A 180 12.55 -8.07 -14.22
C PHE A 180 13.99 -8.12 -14.75
N PRO A 181 14.29 -8.99 -15.73
CA PRO A 181 15.53 -8.90 -16.50
C PRO A 181 15.72 -7.48 -17.05
N GLY A 182 16.95 -6.94 -16.98
CA GLY A 182 17.26 -5.57 -17.41
C GLY A 182 17.15 -4.51 -16.32
N TYR A 183 16.75 -4.87 -15.09
CA TYR A 183 16.71 -3.92 -13.98
C TYR A 183 18.10 -3.69 -13.38
N ASN A 184 18.58 -2.43 -13.41
CA ASN A 184 19.81 -2.01 -12.77
C ASN A 184 19.52 -1.53 -11.33
N ALA A 185 20.17 -2.16 -10.35
CA ALA A 185 19.97 -1.84 -8.93
C ALA A 185 20.60 -0.50 -8.53
N GLU A 186 21.66 -0.07 -9.23
CA GLU A 186 22.41 1.16 -8.95
C GLU A 186 21.66 2.37 -9.50
N GLU A 187 21.27 2.32 -10.78
CA GLU A 187 20.53 3.39 -11.46
C GLU A 187 19.03 3.40 -11.14
N LYS A 188 18.51 2.30 -10.55
CA LYS A 188 17.08 2.08 -10.26
C LYS A 188 16.16 2.17 -11.50
N THR A 189 16.73 1.96 -12.67
CA THR A 189 16.05 1.98 -13.98
C THR A 189 15.84 0.56 -14.50
N LEU A 190 14.80 0.38 -15.31
CA LEU A 190 14.55 -0.86 -16.05
C LEU A 190 14.87 -0.63 -17.52
N ASP A 191 15.78 -1.44 -18.08
CA ASP A 191 15.88 -1.59 -19.52
C ASP A 191 14.77 -2.52 -20.03
N ALA A 192 13.73 -1.90 -20.58
CA ALA A 192 12.58 -2.61 -21.13
C ALA A 192 12.92 -3.45 -22.37
N ALA A 193 13.94 -3.05 -23.14
CA ALA A 193 14.39 -3.79 -24.30
C ALA A 193 14.93 -5.15 -23.85
N VAL A 194 15.83 -5.18 -22.87
CA VAL A 194 16.37 -6.44 -22.30
C VAL A 194 15.27 -7.33 -21.73
N HIS A 195 14.27 -6.75 -21.07
CA HIS A 195 13.13 -7.52 -20.58
C HIS A 195 12.32 -8.14 -21.72
N ARG A 196 12.07 -7.36 -22.79
CA ARG A 196 11.39 -7.83 -24.00
C ARG A 196 12.16 -8.98 -24.67
N GLU A 197 13.49 -8.89 -24.77
CA GLU A 197 14.32 -9.98 -25.30
C GLU A 197 14.10 -11.30 -24.54
N HIS A 198 13.93 -11.22 -23.21
CA HIS A 198 13.67 -12.38 -22.37
C HIS A 198 12.24 -12.94 -22.55
N ILE A 199 11.26 -12.07 -22.78
CA ILE A 199 9.87 -12.46 -23.04
C ILE A 199 9.74 -13.22 -24.36
N PHE A 200 10.44 -12.78 -25.41
CA PHE A 200 10.43 -13.44 -26.73
C PHE A 200 11.49 -14.53 -26.91
N GLY A 201 12.26 -14.83 -25.87
CA GLY A 201 13.27 -15.89 -25.91
C GLY A 201 14.50 -15.56 -26.78
N GLN A 202 14.73 -14.30 -27.12
CA GLN A 202 15.90 -13.87 -27.91
C GLN A 202 17.22 -14.18 -27.20
N HIS A 203 17.28 -14.18 -25.87
CA HIS A 203 18.45 -14.65 -25.13
C HIS A 203 18.82 -16.12 -25.46
N VAL A 204 17.83 -16.98 -25.71
CA VAL A 204 18.06 -18.36 -26.16
C VAL A 204 18.54 -18.36 -27.62
N ALA A 205 17.99 -17.49 -28.47
CA ALA A 205 18.42 -17.35 -29.85
C ALA A 205 19.87 -16.85 -29.96
N LYS A 206 20.27 -15.85 -29.16
CA LYS A 206 21.65 -15.35 -29.06
C LYS A 206 22.60 -16.49 -28.65
N TYR A 207 22.26 -17.23 -27.59
CA TYR A 207 23.05 -18.37 -27.15
C TYR A 207 23.12 -19.52 -28.17
N MET A 208 22.06 -19.73 -28.96
CA MET A 208 22.08 -20.67 -30.08
C MET A 208 23.08 -20.23 -31.17
N LYS A 209 23.10 -18.93 -31.52
CA LYS A 209 24.02 -18.38 -32.53
C LYS A 209 25.47 -18.42 -32.07
N GLU A 210 25.73 -18.06 -30.81
CA GLU A 210 27.07 -18.15 -30.21
C GLU A 210 27.59 -19.59 -30.27
N LEU A 211 26.80 -20.57 -29.83
CA LEU A 211 27.20 -21.98 -29.88
C LEU A 211 27.35 -22.51 -31.31
N GLU A 212 26.54 -22.05 -32.27
CA GLU A 212 26.69 -22.42 -33.69
C GLU A 212 28.01 -21.88 -34.28
N GLY A 213 28.50 -20.73 -33.80
CA GLY A 213 29.76 -20.13 -34.23
C GLY A 213 31.02 -20.66 -33.50
N ASP A 214 30.91 -20.95 -32.20
CA ASP A 214 32.07 -21.28 -31.35
C ASP A 214 32.31 -22.80 -31.21
N ASP A 215 31.25 -23.61 -31.09
CA ASP A 215 31.34 -25.05 -30.79
C ASP A 215 30.14 -25.83 -31.35
N GLU A 216 30.30 -26.33 -32.59
CA GLU A 216 29.27 -27.06 -33.32
C GLU A 216 28.86 -28.38 -32.61
N GLU A 217 29.75 -29.02 -31.84
CA GLU A 217 29.45 -30.23 -31.09
C GLU A 217 28.55 -29.92 -29.87
N ALA A 218 28.88 -28.86 -29.13
CA ALA A 218 28.04 -28.38 -28.03
C ALA A 218 26.67 -27.91 -28.52
N TYR A 219 26.59 -27.26 -29.67
CA TYR A 219 25.35 -26.87 -30.32
C TYR A 219 24.49 -28.10 -30.65
N LYS A 220 25.05 -29.10 -31.36
CA LYS A 220 24.36 -30.35 -31.68
C LYS A 220 23.88 -31.08 -30.43
N ARG A 221 24.66 -31.05 -29.34
CA ARG A 221 24.28 -31.69 -28.06
C ARG A 221 23.13 -30.97 -27.37
N GLN A 222 23.25 -29.67 -27.13
CA GLN A 222 22.28 -28.89 -26.36
C GLN A 222 20.98 -28.65 -27.13
N PHE A 223 21.06 -28.40 -28.43
CA PHE A 223 19.92 -28.08 -29.29
C PHE A 223 19.49 -29.22 -30.22
N SER A 224 19.95 -30.46 -29.97
CA SER A 224 19.54 -31.67 -30.71
C SER A 224 18.04 -31.78 -31.00
N ARG A 225 17.19 -31.39 -30.05
CA ARG A 225 15.73 -31.42 -30.22
C ARG A 225 15.20 -30.29 -31.10
N TYR A 226 15.84 -29.13 -31.07
CA TYR A 226 15.51 -28.00 -31.94
C TYR A 226 15.90 -28.31 -33.39
N ILE A 227 17.09 -28.89 -33.60
CA ILE A 227 17.57 -29.35 -34.91
C ILE A 227 16.62 -30.41 -35.50
N LYS A 228 16.19 -31.40 -34.70
CA LYS A 228 15.22 -32.42 -35.13
C LYS A 228 13.86 -31.85 -35.56
N LEU A 229 13.48 -30.69 -35.06
CA LEU A 229 12.23 -30.01 -35.42
C LEU A 229 12.42 -28.90 -36.46
N GLY A 230 13.65 -28.69 -36.95
CA GLY A 230 13.98 -27.65 -37.92
C GLY A 230 13.81 -26.22 -37.40
N ILE A 231 13.95 -25.99 -36.09
CA ILE A 231 13.80 -24.66 -35.48
C ILE A 231 15.17 -23.98 -35.40
N ARG A 232 15.36 -22.87 -36.14
CA ARG A 232 16.58 -22.06 -36.10
C ARG A 232 16.47 -20.92 -35.08
N ALA A 233 17.58 -20.26 -34.78
CA ALA A 233 17.61 -19.14 -33.82
C ALA A 233 16.65 -18.00 -34.21
N ASP A 234 16.56 -17.69 -35.51
CA ASP A 234 15.70 -16.60 -36.03
C ASP A 234 14.20 -16.92 -35.91
N ASP A 235 13.82 -18.19 -35.82
CA ASP A 235 12.43 -18.61 -35.71
C ASP A 235 11.84 -18.41 -34.31
N ILE A 236 12.69 -18.29 -33.28
CA ILE A 236 12.29 -18.33 -31.86
C ILE A 236 11.34 -17.20 -31.51
N GLU A 237 11.67 -15.96 -31.89
CA GLU A 237 10.82 -14.81 -31.60
C GLU A 237 9.46 -14.94 -32.28
N THR A 238 9.45 -15.42 -33.53
CA THR A 238 8.22 -15.64 -34.31
C THR A 238 7.34 -16.70 -33.68
N ILE A 239 7.92 -17.77 -33.12
CA ILE A 239 7.19 -18.82 -32.39
C ILE A 239 6.46 -18.23 -31.18
N TYR A 240 7.15 -17.42 -30.36
CA TYR A 240 6.52 -16.82 -29.17
C TYR A 240 5.48 -15.75 -29.53
N LYS A 241 5.71 -14.93 -30.57
CA LYS A 241 4.69 -13.99 -31.10
C LYS A 241 3.42 -14.73 -31.52
N LYS A 242 3.55 -15.81 -32.30
CA LYS A 242 2.42 -16.66 -32.71
C LYS A 242 1.72 -17.29 -31.51
N ALA A 243 2.47 -17.75 -30.51
CA ALA A 243 1.91 -18.31 -29.29
C ALA A 243 1.11 -17.28 -28.48
N HIS A 244 1.63 -16.05 -28.33
CA HIS A 244 0.92 -14.96 -27.64
C HIS A 244 -0.40 -14.60 -28.33
N ALA A 245 -0.43 -14.59 -29.67
CA ALA A 245 -1.65 -14.36 -30.43
C ALA A 245 -2.64 -15.52 -30.28
N ALA A 246 -2.17 -16.76 -30.44
CA ALA A 246 -3.02 -17.95 -30.34
C ALA A 246 -3.63 -18.14 -28.94
N ILE A 247 -2.88 -17.82 -27.88
CA ILE A 247 -3.37 -17.85 -26.49
C ILE A 247 -4.49 -16.82 -26.26
N ARG A 248 -4.39 -15.63 -26.88
CA ARG A 248 -5.44 -14.61 -26.78
C ARG A 248 -6.70 -15.00 -27.55
N GLN A 249 -6.56 -15.71 -28.67
CA GLN A 249 -7.68 -16.19 -29.47
C GLN A 249 -8.45 -17.34 -28.81
N ASP A 250 -7.75 -18.37 -28.34
CA ASP A 250 -8.38 -19.51 -27.68
C ASP A 250 -7.63 -19.93 -26.41
N PRO A 251 -7.98 -19.36 -25.25
CA PRO A 251 -7.36 -19.74 -24.00
C PRO A 251 -7.98 -21.01 -23.38
N VAL A 252 -9.00 -21.66 -23.96
CA VAL A 252 -9.80 -22.70 -23.28
C VAL A 252 -8.99 -23.97 -22.99
N TYR A 253 -9.24 -24.59 -21.83
CA TYR A 253 -8.63 -25.87 -21.46
C TYR A 253 -9.29 -27.03 -22.20
N GLN A 254 -8.49 -27.81 -22.95
CA GLN A 254 -8.95 -29.05 -23.59
C GLN A 254 -8.58 -30.26 -22.74
N LYS A 255 -9.59 -31.02 -22.31
CA LYS A 255 -9.37 -32.26 -21.54
C LYS A 255 -8.68 -33.29 -22.45
N LYS A 256 -7.55 -33.81 -22.00
CA LYS A 256 -6.85 -34.90 -22.70
C LYS A 256 -7.72 -36.15 -22.74
N ALA A 257 -7.77 -36.81 -23.90
CA ALA A 257 -8.47 -38.09 -24.06
C ALA A 257 -7.98 -39.12 -23.03
N GLU A 258 -8.92 -39.80 -22.39
CA GLU A 258 -8.62 -40.81 -21.37
C GLU A 258 -7.90 -42.01 -22.02
N LYS A 259 -6.62 -42.19 -21.68
CA LYS A 259 -5.90 -43.41 -22.08
C LYS A 259 -6.39 -44.58 -21.24
N LYS A 260 -6.94 -45.62 -21.86
CA LYS A 260 -7.23 -46.91 -21.21
C LYS A 260 -5.90 -47.55 -20.78
N VAL A 261 -5.44 -47.25 -19.57
CA VAL A 261 -4.28 -47.91 -18.98
C VAL A 261 -4.75 -49.24 -18.40
N THR A 262 -4.31 -50.36 -18.97
CA THR A 262 -4.45 -51.67 -18.33
C THR A 262 -3.63 -51.68 -17.04
N LYS A 263 -4.30 -51.58 -15.90
CA LYS A 263 -3.64 -51.64 -14.59
C LYS A 263 -3.11 -53.06 -14.39
N LYS A 264 -1.82 -53.30 -14.71
CA LYS A 264 -1.14 -54.53 -14.32
C LYS A 264 -1.18 -54.62 -12.79
N ARG A 265 -1.93 -55.60 -12.27
CA ARG A 265 -2.10 -55.83 -10.84
C ARG A 265 -0.99 -56.76 -10.37
N TRP A 266 -0.01 -56.21 -9.65
CA TRP A 266 1.12 -56.97 -9.09
C TRP A 266 0.75 -57.82 -7.87
N ASN A 267 -0.46 -57.63 -7.31
CA ASN A 267 -0.98 -58.38 -6.17
C ASN A 267 -2.06 -59.37 -6.63
N LYS A 268 -2.08 -60.60 -6.09
CA LYS A 268 -3.15 -61.57 -6.36
C LYS A 268 -4.55 -60.93 -6.20
N ALA A 269 -5.48 -61.34 -7.07
CA ALA A 269 -6.87 -60.92 -6.99
C ALA A 269 -7.44 -61.21 -5.59
N LYS A 270 -8.28 -60.31 -5.06
CA LYS A 270 -8.89 -60.53 -3.74
C LYS A 270 -9.91 -61.65 -3.92
N GLN A 271 -9.69 -62.79 -3.28
CA GLN A 271 -10.63 -63.92 -3.34
C GLN A 271 -12.03 -63.43 -2.94
N THR A 272 -13.03 -63.87 -3.70
CA THR A 272 -14.44 -63.63 -3.38
C THR A 272 -14.84 -64.36 -2.09
N LEU A 273 -15.97 -64.00 -1.50
CA LEU A 273 -16.46 -64.64 -0.27
C LEU A 273 -16.65 -66.16 -0.45
N GLN A 274 -17.18 -66.58 -1.61
CA GLN A 274 -17.31 -67.99 -1.99
C GLN A 274 -15.94 -68.68 -2.03
N GLN A 275 -14.97 -68.11 -2.75
CA GLN A 275 -13.61 -68.64 -2.86
C GLN A 275 -12.89 -68.72 -1.50
N ARG A 276 -13.17 -67.81 -0.58
CA ARG A 276 -12.65 -67.87 0.80
C ARG A 276 -13.30 -68.98 1.60
N LYS A 277 -14.62 -69.17 1.48
CA LYS A 277 -15.35 -70.28 2.13
C LYS A 277 -14.84 -71.61 1.61
N ASP A 278 -14.66 -71.75 0.30
CA ASP A 278 -14.15 -72.97 -0.34
C ASP A 278 -12.69 -73.25 0.04
N TYR A 279 -11.86 -72.20 0.11
CA TYR A 279 -10.48 -72.31 0.59
C TYR A 279 -10.41 -72.76 2.07
N VAL A 280 -11.26 -72.19 2.93
CA VAL A 280 -11.34 -72.58 4.34
C VAL A 280 -11.88 -74.01 4.48
N ALA A 281 -12.88 -74.41 3.69
CA ALA A 281 -13.42 -75.77 3.68
C ALA A 281 -12.37 -76.79 3.21
N LYS A 282 -11.63 -76.50 2.14
CA LYS A 282 -10.50 -77.32 1.68
C LYS A 282 -9.40 -77.42 2.74
N ARG A 283 -9.09 -76.31 3.41
CA ARG A 283 -8.04 -76.26 4.44
C ARG A 283 -8.46 -76.97 5.74
N LYS A 284 -9.74 -76.95 6.10
CA LYS A 284 -10.29 -77.74 7.21
C LYS A 284 -10.27 -79.23 6.89
N LYS A 285 -10.67 -79.62 5.67
CA LYS A 285 -10.57 -81.01 5.19
C LYS A 285 -9.12 -81.51 5.17
N SER A 286 -8.17 -80.69 4.76
CA SER A 286 -6.74 -81.08 4.76
C SER A 286 -6.14 -81.16 6.16
N ASN A 287 -6.58 -80.32 7.11
CA ASN A 287 -6.12 -80.42 8.49
C ASN A 287 -6.70 -81.65 9.20
N SER A 288 -7.96 -82.03 8.92
CA SER A 288 -8.55 -83.26 9.50
C SER A 288 -7.93 -84.55 8.95
N THR A 289 -7.34 -84.53 7.75
CA THR A 289 -6.54 -85.67 7.24
C THR A 289 -5.10 -85.67 7.75
N MET A 290 -4.52 -84.50 8.09
CA MET A 290 -3.16 -84.41 8.64
C MET A 290 -3.07 -84.73 10.15
N GLU A 291 -4.15 -84.56 10.92
CA GLU A 291 -4.19 -84.91 12.35
C GLU A 291 -4.30 -86.43 12.61
N ASN A 292 -4.55 -87.25 11.58
CA ASN A 292 -4.68 -88.71 11.70
C ASN A 292 -3.47 -89.52 11.19
N GLU A 293 -2.38 -88.89 10.70
CA GLU A 293 -1.31 -89.63 9.98
C GLU A 293 0.16 -89.40 10.42
N SER A 294 0.50 -88.63 11.45
CA SER A 294 1.93 -88.49 11.83
C SER A 294 2.22 -88.25 13.31
N ASN A 295 1.60 -89.07 14.14
CA ASN A 295 2.10 -89.37 15.48
C ASN A 295 3.15 -90.51 15.37
N HIS A 296 4.32 -90.30 14.76
CA HIS A 296 5.46 -91.22 14.83
C HIS A 296 6.82 -90.58 14.49
N ASN A 297 7.65 -90.56 15.53
CA ASN A 297 9.08 -90.86 15.61
C ASN A 297 10.22 -89.96 15.03
N GLU A 298 11.17 -89.73 15.94
CA GLU A 298 12.63 -89.52 15.81
C GLU A 298 13.23 -88.28 15.10
N GLY A 299 14.03 -87.51 15.86
CA GLY A 299 15.21 -86.81 15.35
C GLY A 299 16.49 -87.59 15.72
N PRO A 300 17.72 -87.02 15.66
CA PRO A 300 18.19 -85.80 15.00
C PRO A 300 19.46 -86.05 14.12
N SER A 301 19.92 -85.06 13.35
CA SER A 301 21.35 -84.94 13.02
C SER A 301 21.76 -83.50 12.66
N GLU A 302 22.94 -83.16 13.18
CA GLU A 302 23.66 -81.89 13.14
C GLU A 302 24.39 -81.69 11.79
N GLU A 303 24.69 -80.43 11.42
CA GLU A 303 26.06 -80.00 11.06
C GLU A 303 26.15 -78.47 10.77
N HIS A 304 27.11 -77.86 11.47
CA HIS A 304 27.96 -76.69 11.17
C HIS A 304 27.43 -75.23 11.13
N GLU A 305 27.61 -74.52 12.27
CA GLU A 305 28.60 -73.42 12.52
C GLU A 305 29.30 -72.77 11.30
N GLU A 306 29.73 -71.51 11.25
CA GLU A 306 29.73 -70.31 12.11
C GLU A 306 30.43 -69.22 11.25
N LYS A 307 29.99 -67.95 11.31
CA LYS A 307 30.85 -66.74 11.36
C LYS A 307 30.07 -65.42 11.32
N ALA A 308 29.99 -64.83 12.51
CA ALA A 308 30.35 -63.46 12.85
C ALA A 308 29.72 -62.27 12.09
N GLU A 309 28.86 -61.58 12.84
CA GLU A 309 28.97 -60.15 13.17
C GLU A 309 29.76 -59.23 12.21
N LYS A 310 29.02 -58.43 11.45
CA LYS A 310 29.14 -56.96 11.38
C LYS A 310 28.06 -56.42 10.44
N SER A 311 27.52 -55.23 10.75
CA SER A 311 26.62 -54.41 9.92
C SER A 311 25.08 -54.46 10.14
N LYS A 312 24.61 -54.57 11.40
CA LYS A 312 23.28 -54.01 11.75
C LYS A 312 23.33 -52.48 11.88
N LYS A 313 23.39 -51.74 10.76
CA LYS A 313 23.00 -50.30 10.75
C LYS A 313 22.75 -49.71 9.35
N SER A 314 21.74 -50.17 8.62
CA SER A 314 20.88 -49.29 7.79
C SER A 314 19.66 -50.07 7.29
N LYS A 315 18.56 -49.37 7.00
CA LYS A 315 17.27 -49.88 6.49
C LYS A 315 16.31 -50.52 7.52
N ARG A 316 15.74 -49.68 8.38
CA ARG A 316 14.35 -49.86 8.84
C ARG A 316 13.74 -48.55 9.34
N ARG A 317 12.99 -47.86 8.47
CA ARG A 317 11.80 -47.08 8.84
C ARG A 317 11.00 -46.67 7.60
N SER A 318 10.10 -47.56 7.18
CA SER A 318 8.87 -47.22 6.48
C SER A 318 7.74 -48.04 7.11
N LYS A 319 6.54 -47.45 7.18
CA LYS A 319 5.24 -47.96 7.67
C LYS A 319 5.06 -47.99 9.20
N ASN A 320 4.28 -47.03 9.71
CA ASN A 320 2.95 -47.37 10.21
C ASN A 320 2.03 -46.13 10.29
N LYS A 321 0.76 -46.37 9.94
CA LYS A 321 -0.37 -45.44 9.98
C LYS A 321 -1.56 -46.24 10.53
N LYS A 322 -2.36 -45.58 11.38
CA LYS A 322 -3.74 -45.85 11.83
C LYS A 322 -3.96 -46.62 13.14
N SER A 323 -4.56 -45.92 14.10
CA SER A 323 -5.88 -46.15 14.72
C SER A 323 -6.23 -44.88 15.52
N GLY A 324 -7.47 -44.43 15.72
CA GLY A 324 -8.78 -44.93 15.33
C GLY A 324 -9.86 -43.87 15.63
N SER A 325 -11.09 -44.13 15.21
CA SER A 325 -12.31 -43.66 15.88
C SER A 325 -13.47 -44.52 15.40
N GLY A 326 -14.18 -45.12 16.36
CA GLY A 326 -15.43 -45.83 16.14
C GLY A 326 -16.64 -44.89 16.08
N ASN A 327 -17.73 -45.43 15.55
CA ASN A 327 -19.08 -44.86 15.47
C ASN A 327 -19.73 -44.70 16.84
N VAL A 328 -20.60 -43.70 16.98
CA VAL A 328 -21.94 -43.84 17.61
C VAL A 328 -22.93 -43.00 16.79
N LYS A 329 -24.10 -43.59 16.50
CA LYS A 329 -25.28 -43.02 15.84
C LYS A 329 -26.16 -42.24 16.84
N SER A 330 -26.91 -41.26 16.36
CA SER A 330 -28.27 -40.95 16.84
C SER A 330 -29.11 -40.51 15.63
N GLU A 331 -30.24 -41.20 15.46
CA GLU A 331 -31.44 -40.79 14.70
C GLU A 331 -32.09 -39.60 15.47
N GLU A 332 -32.96 -38.72 14.97
CA GLU A 332 -34.11 -38.90 14.07
C GLU A 332 -34.77 -37.50 13.78
N HIS A 333 -35.74 -37.51 12.85
CA HIS A 333 -36.87 -36.57 12.65
C HIS A 333 -36.79 -35.34 11.71
N GLU A 334 -37.47 -35.50 10.56
CA GLU A 334 -38.15 -34.47 9.75
C GLU A 334 -39.46 -34.01 10.40
N GLN A 335 -39.77 -32.71 10.22
CA GLN A 335 -41.06 -31.99 10.11
C GLN A 335 -40.69 -30.50 10.29
N GLY A 336 -41.10 -29.46 9.56
CA GLY A 336 -42.15 -29.17 8.58
C GLY A 336 -42.48 -27.66 8.76
N LEU A 337 -42.91 -26.95 7.70
CA LEU A 337 -43.49 -25.57 7.68
C LEU A 337 -42.46 -24.41 7.80
N ASN A 338 -42.50 -23.28 7.08
CA ASN A 338 -43.49 -22.63 6.21
C ASN A 338 -42.80 -21.64 5.23
N GLN A 339 -43.41 -21.47 4.05
CA GLN A 339 -43.26 -20.28 3.20
C GLN A 339 -43.92 -19.09 3.89
N ILE A 340 -43.25 -17.94 3.97
CA ILE A 340 -43.85 -16.62 4.12
C ILE A 340 -43.06 -15.63 3.27
N ASP A 341 -43.80 -14.84 2.50
CA ASP A 341 -43.39 -13.91 1.46
C ASP A 341 -42.39 -12.84 1.90
N GLU A 342 -41.34 -12.66 1.08
CA GLU A 342 -40.55 -11.44 1.02
C GLU A 342 -41.34 -10.36 0.26
N ASN A 343 -42.20 -9.63 0.97
CA ASN A 343 -42.69 -8.33 0.53
C ASN A 343 -43.16 -7.53 1.76
N GLY A 344 -42.36 -6.56 2.19
CA GLY A 344 -42.81 -5.58 3.20
C GLY A 344 -41.76 -5.15 4.21
N ALA A 345 -40.67 -4.52 3.76
CA ALA A 345 -39.87 -3.60 4.58
C ALA A 345 -38.84 -2.83 3.71
N LEU A 346 -39.31 -2.16 2.65
CA LEU A 346 -38.48 -1.23 1.87
C LEU A 346 -39.33 -0.09 1.28
N ALA A 347 -40.24 0.43 2.10
CA ALA A 347 -41.08 1.57 1.77
C ALA A 347 -41.08 2.56 2.94
N GLN A 348 -39.95 3.26 3.13
CA GLN A 348 -39.88 4.57 3.80
C GLN A 348 -38.44 5.08 3.72
N LEU A 349 -38.20 5.92 2.70
CA LEU A 349 -37.21 7.00 2.56
C LEU A 349 -36.97 7.26 1.07
N SER A 350 -38.06 7.51 0.36
CA SER A 350 -38.06 8.12 -0.97
C SER A 350 -38.71 9.49 -0.82
N ASN A 351 -37.90 10.53 -0.76
CA ASN A 351 -38.18 11.86 -1.29
C ASN A 351 -36.99 12.75 -0.99
N LEU A 352 -36.20 13.01 -2.04
CA LEU A 352 -35.20 14.07 -2.27
C LEU A 352 -33.95 13.47 -2.92
N ASP A 353 -33.95 13.42 -4.27
CA ASP A 353 -32.77 13.62 -5.13
C ASP A 353 -33.13 13.43 -6.63
N GLY A 354 -34.19 14.10 -7.09
CA GLY A 354 -34.61 14.10 -8.50
C GLY A 354 -34.04 15.25 -9.34
N ASP A 355 -33.78 16.40 -8.70
CA ASP A 355 -33.50 17.66 -9.43
C ASP A 355 -32.03 17.85 -9.81
N MET A 356 -31.11 17.25 -9.04
CA MET A 356 -29.67 17.29 -9.35
C MET A 356 -29.34 16.48 -10.62
N LEU A 357 -30.07 15.39 -10.84
CA LEU A 357 -29.87 14.47 -11.96
C LEU A 357 -30.45 15.00 -13.28
N LYS A 358 -31.49 15.84 -13.22
CA LYS A 358 -32.06 16.52 -14.39
C LYS A 358 -31.16 17.63 -14.90
N THR A 359 -30.51 18.37 -14.00
CA THR A 359 -29.63 19.50 -14.36
C THR A 359 -28.32 19.02 -15.01
N LEU A 360 -27.83 17.84 -14.64
CA LEU A 360 -26.62 17.23 -15.22
C LEU A 360 -26.82 16.64 -16.63
N LYS A 361 -28.07 16.34 -17.01
CA LYS A 361 -28.40 15.74 -18.32
C LYS A 361 -28.55 16.77 -19.45
N SER A 362 -28.61 18.07 -19.16
CA SER A 362 -28.92 19.11 -20.15
C SER A 362 -27.71 19.84 -20.75
N LEU A 363 -26.47 19.44 -20.44
CA LEU A 363 -25.27 20.03 -21.06
C LEU A 363 -24.82 19.18 -22.25
N LYS A 364 -25.02 19.72 -23.45
CA LYS A 364 -24.72 19.11 -24.76
C LYS A 364 -23.25 18.68 -24.86
N LEU A 365 -23.04 17.37 -25.06
CA LEU A 365 -21.76 16.68 -24.91
C LEU A 365 -21.09 16.33 -26.26
N ASP A 366 -21.42 17.01 -27.36
CA ASP A 366 -20.99 16.57 -28.71
C ASP A 366 -19.89 17.42 -29.37
N GLU A 367 -19.54 18.60 -28.85
CA GLU A 367 -18.53 19.47 -29.50
C GLU A 367 -17.12 19.42 -28.91
N VAL A 368 -16.92 18.84 -27.71
CA VAL A 368 -15.59 18.79 -27.07
C VAL A 368 -14.83 17.48 -27.37
N MET A 369 -15.49 16.48 -27.98
CA MET A 369 -14.88 15.17 -28.27
C MET A 369 -14.04 15.10 -29.56
N LYS A 370 -13.97 16.17 -30.37
CA LYS A 370 -13.26 16.14 -31.67
C LYS A 370 -11.83 16.71 -31.69
N MET A 371 -11.29 17.23 -30.58
CA MET A 371 -9.90 17.77 -30.53
C MET A 371 -8.94 16.95 -29.64
N GLY A 372 -9.17 15.64 -29.50
CA GLY A 372 -8.43 14.76 -28.57
C GLY A 372 -7.61 13.64 -29.21
N LYS A 373 -7.29 13.71 -30.49
CA LYS A 373 -6.34 12.79 -31.14
C LYS A 373 -5.13 13.58 -31.61
N GLU A 374 -4.10 13.65 -30.78
CA GLU A 374 -2.69 13.66 -31.19
C GLU A 374 -1.76 13.70 -29.96
N ALA A 375 -0.59 13.09 -30.15
CA ALA A 375 0.59 13.01 -29.28
C ALA A 375 0.63 11.90 -28.20
N GLY A 376 1.31 10.80 -28.55
CA GLY A 376 2.04 9.95 -27.62
C GLY A 376 3.55 10.22 -27.70
N ALA A 377 4.23 10.29 -26.56
CA ALA A 377 5.65 9.98 -26.29
C ALA A 377 6.01 10.40 -24.84
N GLY A 378 6.70 9.52 -24.10
CA GLY A 378 7.42 9.83 -22.84
C GLY A 378 6.59 9.92 -21.54
N SER A 379 6.60 8.89 -20.69
CA SER A 379 5.87 8.90 -19.41
C SER A 379 6.70 9.48 -18.24
N THR A 380 6.98 10.79 -18.30
CA THR A 380 7.00 11.63 -17.10
C THR A 380 5.54 11.76 -16.64
N LYS A 381 5.20 11.75 -15.34
CA LYS A 381 3.83 12.13 -14.93
C LYS A 381 3.56 13.54 -15.47
N VAL A 382 2.77 13.66 -16.54
CA VAL A 382 2.52 14.94 -17.19
C VAL A 382 1.51 15.73 -16.34
N TYR A 383 2.02 16.61 -15.49
CA TYR A 383 1.19 17.51 -14.69
C TYR A 383 0.67 18.67 -15.57
N LYS A 384 -0.35 18.42 -16.40
CA LYS A 384 -0.89 19.41 -17.37
C LYS A 384 -1.25 20.77 -16.78
N PHE A 385 -1.70 20.82 -15.52
CA PHE A 385 -1.97 22.08 -14.83
C PHE A 385 -0.67 22.71 -14.32
N TRP A 386 0.08 22.00 -13.48
CA TRP A 386 1.32 22.53 -12.87
C TRP A 386 2.41 22.89 -13.87
N SER A 387 2.42 22.26 -15.07
CA SER A 387 3.34 22.64 -16.15
C SER A 387 3.09 24.04 -16.71
N THR A 388 1.90 24.62 -16.46
CA THR A 388 1.52 25.99 -16.85
C THR A 388 1.67 27.00 -15.72
N GLN A 389 2.04 26.55 -14.52
CA GLN A 389 2.14 27.41 -13.34
C GLN A 389 3.60 27.85 -13.12
N PRO A 390 3.83 29.00 -12.47
CA PRO A 390 5.16 29.49 -12.13
C PRO A 390 5.73 28.69 -10.95
N VAL A 391 6.08 27.43 -11.19
CA VAL A 391 6.72 26.52 -10.23
C VAL A 391 7.92 25.83 -10.90
N PRO A 392 8.99 25.50 -10.15
CA PRO A 392 10.13 24.78 -10.72
C PRO A 392 9.71 23.41 -11.27
N LYS A 393 10.25 23.03 -12.43
CA LYS A 393 9.91 21.74 -13.08
C LYS A 393 10.68 20.59 -12.43
N ILE A 394 10.15 19.36 -12.52
CA ILE A 394 10.79 18.15 -11.95
C ILE A 394 12.14 17.86 -12.60
N ASP A 395 12.22 18.02 -13.92
CA ASP A 395 13.40 17.68 -14.74
C ASP A 395 14.47 18.78 -14.73
N GLU A 396 14.22 19.87 -13.99
CA GLU A 396 15.20 20.93 -13.80
C GLU A 396 16.22 20.44 -12.75
N GLU A 397 17.33 19.87 -13.26
CA GLU A 397 18.46 19.44 -12.43
C GLU A 397 18.89 20.60 -11.52
N SER A 398 19.13 20.29 -10.25
CA SER A 398 19.66 21.20 -9.25
C SER A 398 21.15 21.56 -9.52
N GLY A 399 21.53 21.69 -10.79
CA GLY A 399 22.87 21.97 -11.30
C GLY A 399 23.04 23.41 -11.79
N ALA A 400 22.37 24.38 -11.17
CA ALA A 400 22.74 25.78 -11.37
C ALA A 400 23.98 26.08 -10.53
N THR A 401 25.11 26.21 -11.21
CA THR A 401 26.45 26.40 -10.65
C THR A 401 26.77 27.85 -10.27
N THR A 402 25.77 28.74 -10.24
CA THR A 402 25.95 30.15 -9.86
C THR A 402 24.79 30.67 -8.99
N ASP A 403 25.12 31.44 -7.95
CA ASP A 403 24.16 32.10 -7.03
C ASP A 403 23.19 33.07 -7.74
N SER A 404 23.47 33.46 -8.98
CA SER A 404 22.67 34.42 -9.78
C SER A 404 21.36 33.85 -10.34
N GLU A 405 21.16 32.52 -10.31
CA GLU A 405 19.93 31.87 -10.79
C GLU A 405 18.95 31.45 -9.69
N PHE A 406 19.38 31.48 -8.43
CA PHE A 406 18.55 31.14 -7.27
C PHE A 406 18.04 32.41 -6.54
N HIS A 407 17.03 32.23 -5.69
CA HIS A 407 16.41 33.30 -4.88
C HIS A 407 15.76 34.42 -5.70
N LYS A 408 15.07 34.05 -6.78
CA LYS A 408 14.31 34.97 -7.64
C LYS A 408 12.90 34.48 -7.91
N ALA A 409 12.01 35.43 -8.22
CA ALA A 409 10.69 35.13 -8.73
C ALA A 409 10.78 34.47 -10.11
N ILE A 410 9.86 33.55 -10.41
CA ILE A 410 9.87 32.81 -11.69
C ILE A 410 9.24 33.67 -12.78
N GLU A 411 8.09 34.28 -12.48
CA GLU A 411 7.47 35.33 -13.27
C GLU A 411 7.71 36.68 -12.58
N PRO A 412 7.99 37.75 -13.35
CA PRO A 412 8.06 39.10 -12.80
C PRO A 412 6.69 39.53 -12.26
N ASP A 413 6.72 40.40 -11.25
CA ASP A 413 5.52 40.97 -10.66
C ASP A 413 4.75 41.76 -11.73
N LYS A 414 3.44 41.50 -11.83
CA LYS A 414 2.57 42.13 -12.81
C LYS A 414 1.95 43.38 -12.22
N THR A 415 1.76 44.41 -13.03
CA THR A 415 1.03 45.60 -12.56
C THR A 415 -0.45 45.27 -12.35
N ILE A 416 -1.14 45.99 -11.47
CA ILE A 416 -2.58 45.75 -11.19
C ILE A 416 -3.42 45.82 -12.47
N ALA A 417 -3.02 46.66 -13.43
CA ALA A 417 -3.68 46.82 -14.73
C ALA A 417 -3.59 45.58 -15.64
N GLU A 418 -2.57 44.73 -15.47
CA GLU A 418 -2.39 43.49 -16.24
C GLU A 418 -3.16 42.30 -15.65
N ILE A 419 -3.70 42.46 -14.43
CA ILE A 419 -4.45 41.42 -13.75
C ILE A 419 -5.92 41.53 -14.12
N LYS A 420 -6.53 40.39 -14.48
CA LYS A 420 -7.95 40.33 -14.81
C LYS A 420 -8.82 40.82 -13.62
N PRO A 421 -9.65 41.87 -13.81
CA PRO A 421 -10.50 42.38 -12.73
C PRO A 421 -11.67 41.42 -12.43
N ASP A 422 -12.23 40.79 -13.47
CA ASP A 422 -13.35 39.87 -13.31
C ASP A 422 -12.91 38.47 -12.87
N PRO A 423 -13.73 37.77 -12.07
CA PRO A 423 -13.50 36.38 -11.71
C PRO A 423 -13.32 35.45 -12.92
N TYR A 424 -12.68 34.30 -12.70
CA TYR A 424 -12.64 33.25 -13.73
C TYR A 424 -14.03 32.65 -13.97
N ASN A 425 -14.30 32.24 -15.22
CA ASN A 425 -15.60 31.68 -15.56
C ASN A 425 -15.79 30.31 -14.91
N LEU A 426 -16.93 30.13 -14.25
CA LEU A 426 -17.40 28.82 -13.77
C LEU A 426 -18.42 28.24 -14.76
N PRO A 427 -18.58 26.90 -14.82
CA PRO A 427 -19.64 26.29 -15.60
C PRO A 427 -21.04 26.71 -15.10
N ASP A 428 -22.02 26.69 -16.01
CA ASP A 428 -23.41 27.03 -15.70
C ASP A 428 -23.94 26.25 -14.49
N GLY A 429 -24.48 26.99 -13.52
CA GLY A 429 -25.00 26.42 -12.27
C GLY A 429 -24.05 26.46 -11.08
N PHE A 430 -22.83 26.98 -11.24
CA PHE A 430 -21.92 27.29 -10.13
C PHE A 430 -21.66 28.79 -10.02
N ILE A 431 -21.52 29.27 -8.78
CA ILE A 431 -21.23 30.67 -8.48
C ILE A 431 -20.05 30.76 -7.51
N TRP A 432 -19.24 31.80 -7.68
CA TRP A 432 -18.23 32.19 -6.72
C TRP A 432 -18.89 32.83 -5.50
N GLU A 433 -18.37 32.52 -4.32
CA GLU A 433 -18.74 33.20 -3.10
C GLU A 433 -17.49 33.47 -2.27
N THR A 434 -17.45 34.63 -1.64
CA THR A 434 -16.48 34.93 -0.57
C THR A 434 -17.12 34.55 0.75
N LEU A 435 -16.57 33.56 1.46
CA LEU A 435 -17.15 33.10 2.72
C LEU A 435 -16.88 34.11 3.84
N ASP A 436 -17.93 34.57 4.51
CA ASP A 436 -17.79 35.34 5.74
C ASP A 436 -17.78 34.40 6.96
N LEU A 437 -16.57 34.08 7.44
CA LEU A 437 -16.38 33.18 8.59
C LEU A 437 -16.76 33.81 9.94
N GLU A 438 -17.13 35.10 9.96
CA GLU A 438 -17.75 35.73 11.13
C GLU A 438 -19.18 35.24 11.34
N ASN A 439 -19.84 34.76 10.28
CA ASN A 439 -21.15 34.15 10.36
C ASN A 439 -21.04 32.67 10.75
N GLU A 440 -21.63 32.31 11.89
CA GLU A 440 -21.59 30.94 12.42
C GLU A 440 -22.19 29.90 11.48
N ASP A 441 -23.19 30.26 10.68
CA ASP A 441 -23.85 29.32 9.79
C ASP A 441 -22.94 28.96 8.60
N VAL A 442 -22.26 29.97 8.04
CA VAL A 442 -21.25 29.77 6.99
C VAL A 442 -20.06 28.96 7.51
N LEU A 443 -19.65 29.21 8.75
CA LEU A 443 -18.58 28.44 9.40
C LEU A 443 -18.98 26.98 9.64
N LYS A 444 -20.23 26.71 10.04
CA LYS A 444 -20.77 25.34 10.18
C LYS A 444 -20.86 24.62 8.84
N GLU A 445 -21.23 25.33 7.78
CA GLU A 445 -21.23 24.77 6.42
C GLU A 445 -19.82 24.40 5.96
N LEU A 446 -18.84 25.29 6.18
CA LEU A 446 -17.44 25.02 5.86
C LEU A 446 -16.91 23.81 6.66
N TYR A 447 -17.20 23.77 7.96
CA TYR A 447 -16.89 22.63 8.82
C TYR A 447 -17.44 21.32 8.24
N THR A 448 -18.71 21.33 7.82
CA THR A 448 -19.37 20.16 7.24
C THR A 448 -18.69 19.72 5.94
N LEU A 449 -18.36 20.67 5.05
CA LEU A 449 -17.63 20.38 3.81
C LEU A 449 -16.29 19.71 4.10
N LEU A 450 -15.49 20.26 5.02
CA LEU A 450 -14.16 19.77 5.33
C LEU A 450 -14.20 18.40 6.01
N ASN A 451 -15.05 18.21 7.02
CA ASN A 451 -15.18 16.95 7.76
C ASN A 451 -15.63 15.79 6.84
N GLU A 452 -16.49 16.07 5.86
CA GLU A 452 -16.95 15.06 4.91
C GLU A 452 -15.99 14.82 3.73
N ASN A 453 -15.23 15.83 3.30
CA ASN A 453 -14.58 15.84 1.98
C ASN A 453 -13.10 16.28 1.94
N TYR A 454 -12.42 16.63 3.04
CA TYR A 454 -11.04 17.13 2.96
C TYR A 454 -10.00 16.00 2.90
N VAL A 455 -9.48 15.55 4.04
CA VAL A 455 -8.38 14.58 4.12
C VAL A 455 -8.83 13.32 4.84
N GLU A 456 -8.65 12.19 4.17
CA GLU A 456 -8.83 10.84 4.71
C GLU A 456 -7.47 10.17 4.70
N ASP A 457 -7.19 9.34 5.71
CA ASP A 457 -6.03 8.44 5.67
C ASP A 457 -6.18 7.42 4.53
N ASP A 458 -5.07 6.80 4.12
CA ASP A 458 -5.04 5.85 2.99
C ASP A 458 -6.02 4.68 3.15
N ASP A 459 -6.38 4.35 4.39
CA ASP A 459 -7.33 3.29 4.76
C ASP A 459 -8.76 3.80 5.07
N ALA A 460 -9.01 5.11 4.98
CA ALA A 460 -10.27 5.80 5.28
C ALA A 460 -10.87 5.49 6.68
N MET A 461 -10.02 5.23 7.66
CA MET A 461 -10.39 4.98 9.06
C MET A 461 -10.50 6.28 9.88
N PHE A 462 -9.75 7.31 9.51
CA PHE A 462 -9.65 8.57 10.23
C PHE A 462 -9.87 9.77 9.31
N ARG A 463 -10.61 10.77 9.81
CA ARG A 463 -10.78 12.07 9.14
C ARG A 463 -10.38 13.18 10.09
N PHE A 464 -9.67 14.19 9.58
CA PHE A 464 -9.40 15.38 10.39
C PHE A 464 -10.69 16.11 10.71
N ASP A 465 -10.84 16.46 11.98
CA ASP A 465 -12.02 17.12 12.52
C ASP A 465 -11.62 18.53 12.95
N TYR A 466 -11.55 19.43 11.95
CA TYR A 466 -11.21 20.83 12.15
C TYR A 466 -12.38 21.56 12.78
N GLN A 467 -12.41 21.63 14.11
CA GLN A 467 -13.49 22.28 14.85
C GLN A 467 -13.70 23.74 14.38
N PRO A 468 -14.94 24.27 14.41
CA PRO A 468 -15.24 25.64 13.98
C PRO A 468 -14.32 26.69 14.59
N GLU A 469 -14.00 26.56 15.88
CA GLU A 469 -13.13 27.49 16.60
C GLU A 469 -11.67 27.40 16.12
N PHE A 470 -11.22 26.20 15.74
CA PHE A 470 -9.90 26.00 15.12
C PHE A 470 -9.85 26.64 13.73
N LEU A 471 -10.88 26.45 12.90
CA LEU A 471 -10.96 27.08 11.58
C LEU A 471 -10.93 28.61 11.71
N ARG A 472 -11.67 29.17 12.67
CA ARG A 472 -11.66 30.61 12.94
C ARG A 472 -10.26 31.09 13.34
N TRP A 473 -9.58 30.35 14.22
CA TRP A 473 -8.22 30.67 14.63
C TRP A 473 -7.21 30.58 13.49
N ALA A 474 -7.27 29.53 12.67
CA ALA A 474 -6.33 29.30 11.57
C ALA A 474 -6.55 30.25 10.38
N LEU A 475 -7.80 30.63 10.08
CA LEU A 475 -8.16 31.40 8.89
C LEU A 475 -8.24 32.91 9.12
N GLN A 476 -8.24 33.36 10.38
CA GLN A 476 -8.31 34.78 10.74
C GLN A 476 -7.11 35.25 11.59
N PRO A 477 -5.85 35.10 11.12
CA PRO A 477 -4.71 35.75 11.76
C PRO A 477 -4.75 37.28 11.55
N PRO A 478 -3.95 38.07 12.28
CA PRO A 478 -3.85 39.51 12.04
C PRO A 478 -3.63 39.83 10.57
N ARG A 479 -4.31 40.87 10.07
CA ARG A 479 -4.25 41.34 8.66
C ARG A 479 -4.85 40.38 7.61
N TRP A 480 -5.62 39.37 8.02
CA TRP A 480 -6.38 38.53 7.09
C TRP A 480 -7.37 39.34 6.24
N LEU A 481 -7.68 38.83 5.04
CA LEU A 481 -8.63 39.45 4.13
C LEU A 481 -9.78 38.49 3.82
N LYS A 482 -11.03 38.99 3.91
CA LYS A 482 -12.24 38.22 3.59
C LYS A 482 -12.19 37.64 2.18
N ASP A 483 -11.70 38.42 1.21
CA ASP A 483 -11.63 38.01 -0.20
C ASP A 483 -10.76 36.78 -0.46
N TRP A 484 -9.89 36.40 0.46
CA TRP A 484 -9.04 35.22 0.34
C TRP A 484 -9.70 33.92 0.80
N HIS A 485 -10.93 33.98 1.33
CA HIS A 485 -11.72 32.79 1.66
C HIS A 485 -12.68 32.49 0.51
N VAL A 486 -12.18 31.72 -0.47
CA VAL A 486 -12.87 31.50 -1.76
C VAL A 486 -13.69 30.21 -1.72
N GLY A 487 -15.00 30.34 -1.91
CA GLY A 487 -15.95 29.25 -2.03
C GLY A 487 -16.57 29.12 -3.41
N VAL A 488 -17.04 27.91 -3.70
CA VAL A 488 -17.92 27.64 -4.85
C VAL A 488 -19.22 27.06 -4.35
N ARG A 489 -20.35 27.68 -4.74
CA ARG A 489 -21.70 27.17 -4.46
C ARG A 489 -22.39 26.71 -5.73
N VAL A 490 -23.36 25.81 -5.55
CA VAL A 490 -24.33 25.45 -6.59
C VAL A 490 -25.43 26.51 -6.60
N ALA A 491 -25.63 27.20 -7.73
CA ALA A 491 -26.57 28.31 -7.86
C ALA A 491 -28.02 27.94 -7.51
N LYS A 492 -28.45 26.70 -7.84
CA LYS A 492 -29.83 26.25 -7.60
C LYS A 492 -30.12 25.89 -6.15
N SER A 493 -29.18 25.26 -5.45
CA SER A 493 -29.39 24.74 -4.09
C SER A 493 -28.72 25.57 -3.01
N GLY A 494 -27.86 26.53 -3.38
CA GLY A 494 -27.03 27.28 -2.46
C GLY A 494 -26.00 26.42 -1.72
N ARG A 495 -25.79 25.15 -2.07
CA ARG A 495 -24.87 24.26 -1.33
C ARG A 495 -23.40 24.58 -1.65
N LEU A 496 -22.56 24.72 -0.61
CA LEU A 496 -21.11 24.83 -0.72
C LEU A 496 -20.48 23.51 -1.16
N ILE A 497 -19.67 23.54 -2.22
CA ILE A 497 -19.08 22.33 -2.83
C ILE A 497 -17.55 22.35 -2.94
N ALA A 498 -16.93 23.52 -2.81
CA ALA A 498 -15.48 23.64 -2.78
C ALA A 498 -15.05 24.88 -2.01
N PHE A 499 -13.84 24.83 -1.46
CA PHE A 499 -13.24 25.88 -0.66
C PHE A 499 -11.73 25.90 -0.85
N ILE A 500 -11.13 27.09 -0.79
CA ILE A 500 -9.69 27.31 -0.70
C ILE A 500 -9.46 28.61 0.08
N SER A 501 -8.43 28.63 0.93
CA SER A 501 -8.10 29.81 1.74
C SER A 501 -6.66 30.26 1.54
N ALA A 502 -6.44 31.56 1.73
CA ALA A 502 -5.13 32.16 1.89
C ALA A 502 -5.07 33.03 3.15
N ILE A 503 -3.93 33.05 3.82
CA ILE A 503 -3.63 33.96 4.93
C ILE A 503 -2.32 34.70 4.67
N PRO A 504 -2.14 35.94 5.17
CA PRO A 504 -0.90 36.68 4.95
C PRO A 504 0.21 36.08 5.81
N ALA A 505 1.43 36.01 5.28
CA ALA A 505 2.61 35.67 6.05
C ALA A 505 3.86 36.36 5.48
N GLU A 506 4.81 36.68 6.35
CA GLU A 506 6.17 37.02 5.93
C GLU A 506 7.07 35.82 6.19
N VAL A 507 7.81 35.39 5.18
CA VAL A 507 8.66 34.20 5.26
C VAL A 507 10.07 34.56 4.81
N LYS A 508 11.04 34.16 5.62
CA LYS A 508 12.45 34.15 5.27
C LYS A 508 12.73 32.90 4.42
N VAL A 509 13.33 33.09 3.26
CA VAL A 509 13.81 32.03 2.36
C VAL A 509 15.29 32.29 2.10
N TYR A 510 16.16 31.54 2.79
CA TYR A 510 17.59 31.80 2.92
C TYR A 510 17.84 33.24 3.37
N GLU A 511 18.51 34.08 2.58
CA GLU A 511 18.80 35.47 2.95
C GLU A 511 17.69 36.46 2.56
N ARG A 512 16.66 36.02 1.83
CA ARG A 512 15.59 36.89 1.33
C ARG A 512 14.37 36.87 2.25
N LYS A 513 13.80 38.05 2.50
CA LYS A 513 12.50 38.22 3.16
C LYS A 513 11.43 38.38 2.10
N LEU A 514 10.41 37.54 2.13
CA LEU A 514 9.33 37.53 1.16
C LEU A 514 8.00 37.77 1.86
N LYS A 515 7.19 38.65 1.27
CA LYS A 515 5.77 38.74 1.59
C LYS A 515 5.05 37.69 0.77
N VAL A 516 4.44 36.73 1.43
CA VAL A 516 3.78 35.59 0.80
C VAL A 516 2.38 35.44 1.35
N VAL A 517 1.59 34.59 0.71
CA VAL A 517 0.38 34.04 1.33
C VAL A 517 0.57 32.56 1.65
N GLU A 518 0.06 32.10 2.78
CA GLU A 518 -0.02 30.68 3.08
C GLU A 518 -1.34 30.13 2.55
N ILE A 519 -1.26 29.16 1.63
CA ILE A 519 -2.44 28.51 1.08
C ILE A 519 -2.74 27.26 1.87
N ASN A 520 -3.99 27.14 2.34
CA ASN A 520 -4.45 25.97 3.07
C ASN A 520 -5.94 25.67 2.77
N PHE A 521 -6.41 24.52 3.25
CA PHE A 521 -7.82 24.08 3.21
C PHE A 521 -8.42 23.94 1.79
N LEU A 522 -7.60 23.60 0.79
CA LEU A 522 -8.10 23.27 -0.56
C LEU A 522 -8.96 22.00 -0.53
N CYS A 523 -10.28 22.18 -0.56
CA CYS A 523 -11.24 21.10 -0.52
C CYS A 523 -12.18 21.16 -1.73
N VAL A 524 -12.39 20.01 -2.37
CA VAL A 524 -13.42 19.82 -3.39
C VAL A 524 -14.26 18.63 -2.99
N HIS A 525 -15.58 18.80 -3.01
CA HIS A 525 -16.55 17.75 -2.72
C HIS A 525 -16.25 16.50 -3.54
N LYS A 526 -16.29 15.31 -2.90
CA LYS A 526 -15.79 14.04 -3.46
C LYS A 526 -16.32 13.73 -4.87
N LYS A 527 -17.62 13.97 -5.11
CA LYS A 527 -18.28 13.74 -6.41
C LYS A 527 -17.73 14.60 -7.56
N LEU A 528 -17.07 15.71 -7.28
CA LEU A 528 -16.61 16.70 -8.27
C LEU A 528 -15.09 16.73 -8.45
N ARG A 529 -14.34 15.89 -7.71
CA ARG A 529 -12.86 15.87 -7.77
C ARG A 529 -12.30 15.54 -9.16
N SER A 530 -12.99 14.74 -9.97
CA SER A 530 -12.57 14.39 -11.34
C SER A 530 -12.87 15.48 -12.38
N LYS A 531 -13.59 16.54 -12.02
CA LYS A 531 -14.06 17.60 -12.95
C LYS A 531 -13.11 18.80 -13.08
N ARG A 532 -11.85 18.66 -12.62
CA ARG A 532 -10.82 19.72 -12.70
C ARG A 532 -11.21 21.06 -12.06
N LEU A 533 -12.02 21.04 -11.00
CA LEU A 533 -12.43 22.25 -10.28
C LEU A 533 -11.27 22.86 -9.45
N ALA A 534 -10.37 22.03 -8.90
CA ALA A 534 -9.23 22.51 -8.11
C ALA A 534 -8.28 23.46 -8.89
N PRO A 535 -7.88 23.18 -10.14
CA PRO A 535 -7.18 24.15 -10.99
C PRO A 535 -7.86 25.52 -11.12
N VAL A 536 -9.19 25.55 -11.21
CA VAL A 536 -9.96 26.79 -11.36
C VAL A 536 -9.97 27.58 -10.05
N LEU A 537 -10.12 26.89 -8.91
CA LEU A 537 -9.98 27.47 -7.57
C LEU A 537 -8.60 28.09 -7.33
N ILE A 538 -7.54 27.37 -7.69
CA ILE A 538 -6.16 27.87 -7.56
C ILE A 538 -5.98 29.14 -8.39
N ARG A 539 -6.45 29.16 -9.65
CA ARG A 539 -6.37 30.36 -10.50
C ARG A 539 -7.14 31.54 -9.95
N GLU A 540 -8.32 31.31 -9.38
CA GLU A 540 -9.12 32.39 -8.78
C GLU A 540 -8.47 32.95 -7.51
N ILE A 541 -7.95 32.10 -6.61
CA ILE A 541 -7.27 32.62 -5.42
C ILE A 541 -5.96 33.33 -5.79
N THR A 542 -5.20 32.82 -6.77
CA THR A 542 -4.02 33.52 -7.29
C THR A 542 -4.38 34.88 -7.86
N ARG A 543 -5.50 35.01 -8.59
CA ARG A 543 -5.98 36.30 -9.09
C ARG A 543 -6.27 37.27 -7.95
N ARG A 544 -7.02 36.83 -6.93
CA ARG A 544 -7.39 37.67 -5.76
C ARG A 544 -6.18 38.11 -4.94
N VAL A 545 -5.18 37.24 -4.80
CA VAL A 545 -3.93 37.56 -4.09
C VAL A 545 -3.04 38.50 -4.93
N ASN A 546 -2.95 38.27 -6.24
CA ASN A 546 -2.17 39.17 -7.11
C ASN A 546 -2.77 40.60 -7.14
N LEU A 547 -4.10 40.75 -7.02
CA LEU A 547 -4.74 42.07 -6.93
C LEU A 547 -4.31 42.88 -5.71
N THR A 548 -3.84 42.23 -4.64
CA THR A 548 -3.31 42.92 -3.45
C THR A 548 -1.80 43.18 -3.56
N GLY A 549 -1.18 42.88 -4.70
CA GLY A 549 0.25 43.08 -4.95
C GLY A 549 1.17 42.03 -4.34
N ILE A 550 0.64 40.85 -3.98
CA ILE A 550 1.44 39.71 -3.51
C ILE A 550 1.46 38.66 -4.62
N PHE A 551 2.63 38.13 -4.98
CA PHE A 551 2.78 37.21 -6.12
C PHE A 551 3.34 35.84 -5.74
N GLN A 552 3.72 35.65 -4.47
CA GLN A 552 4.33 34.43 -3.96
C GLN A 552 3.43 33.79 -2.91
N ALA A 553 3.49 32.46 -2.82
CA ALA A 553 2.73 31.70 -1.83
C ALA A 553 3.55 30.52 -1.29
N VAL A 554 3.22 30.07 -0.08
CA VAL A 554 3.74 28.85 0.51
C VAL A 554 2.59 27.89 0.78
N TYR A 555 2.82 26.61 0.53
CA TYR A 555 1.81 25.57 0.76
C TYR A 555 2.46 24.22 1.00
N THR A 556 1.72 23.33 1.65
CA THR A 556 2.12 21.94 1.87
C THR A 556 1.13 20.96 1.25
N ALA A 557 1.62 19.78 0.90
CA ALA A 557 0.77 18.68 0.46
C ALA A 557 1.33 17.34 0.91
N GLY A 558 0.43 16.38 1.21
CA GLY A 558 0.82 14.98 1.43
C GLY A 558 1.19 14.24 0.14
N VAL A 559 0.74 14.76 -1.01
CA VAL A 559 1.04 14.23 -2.35
C VAL A 559 2.23 14.97 -2.98
N VAL A 560 3.01 14.25 -3.79
CA VAL A 560 4.17 14.84 -4.47
C VAL A 560 3.73 15.63 -5.71
N LEU A 561 3.95 16.94 -5.69
CA LEU A 561 3.81 17.88 -6.79
C LEU A 561 5.19 18.36 -7.31
N PRO A 562 5.30 18.86 -8.55
CA PRO A 562 6.51 19.52 -9.09
C PRO A 562 6.79 20.88 -8.42
N LYS A 563 8.00 21.23 -7.95
CA LYS A 563 9.08 20.42 -7.36
C LYS A 563 9.12 20.83 -5.87
N PRO A 564 9.15 19.87 -4.91
CA PRO A 564 9.14 20.21 -3.49
C PRO A 564 10.46 20.86 -3.09
N VAL A 565 10.37 21.84 -2.20
CA VAL A 565 11.53 22.53 -1.61
C VAL A 565 12.16 21.66 -0.52
N THR A 566 11.32 21.01 0.29
CA THR A 566 11.73 20.03 1.31
C THR A 566 10.63 18.98 1.52
N THR A 567 11.00 17.87 2.15
CA THR A 567 10.12 16.77 2.52
C THR A 567 10.29 16.43 4.00
N CYS A 568 9.27 16.67 4.81
CA CYS A 568 9.24 16.28 6.21
C CYS A 568 8.41 15.00 6.40
N ARG A 569 8.71 14.24 7.44
CA ARG A 569 8.01 13.00 7.79
C ARG A 569 7.28 13.14 9.11
N TYR A 570 6.07 12.58 9.19
CA TYR A 570 5.31 12.51 10.44
C TYR A 570 5.86 11.45 11.40
N TRP A 571 5.82 11.79 12.68
CA TRP A 571 6.15 10.93 13.81
C TRP A 571 5.05 11.00 14.86
N HIS A 572 4.79 9.87 15.52
CA HIS A 572 3.67 9.72 16.46
C HIS A 572 4.15 9.17 17.80
N ARG A 573 3.76 9.82 18.88
CA ARG A 573 4.03 9.39 20.26
C ARG A 573 2.73 9.05 20.96
N SER A 574 2.56 7.78 21.32
CA SER A 574 1.33 7.29 21.95
C SER A 574 1.18 7.75 23.41
N LEU A 575 0.19 8.58 23.71
CA LEU A 575 -0.14 9.00 25.08
C LEU A 575 -1.16 8.04 25.72
N ASN A 576 -2.10 7.54 24.91
CA ASN A 576 -3.11 6.55 25.30
C ASN A 576 -3.03 5.29 24.42
N PRO A 577 -2.07 4.38 24.67
CA PRO A 577 -1.89 3.20 23.83
C PRO A 577 -3.12 2.30 23.75
N LYS A 578 -3.93 2.24 24.82
CA LYS A 578 -5.13 1.40 24.87
C LYS A 578 -6.14 1.84 23.82
N LYS A 579 -6.47 3.12 23.79
CA LYS A 579 -7.41 3.66 22.81
C LYS A 579 -6.85 3.59 21.39
N LEU A 580 -5.58 3.97 21.18
CA LEU A 580 -4.97 3.96 19.85
C LEU A 580 -4.88 2.56 19.23
N ILE A 581 -4.67 1.52 20.05
CA ILE A 581 -4.64 0.13 19.56
C ILE A 581 -6.06 -0.39 19.28
N ASP A 582 -7.04 -0.01 20.11
CA ASP A 582 -8.44 -0.43 19.93
C ASP A 582 -9.04 0.11 18.62
N VAL A 583 -8.78 1.38 18.31
CA VAL A 583 -9.23 2.04 17.08
C VAL A 583 -8.35 1.75 15.86
N ASN A 584 -7.35 0.86 15.98
CA ASN A 584 -6.36 0.54 14.95
C ASN A 584 -5.48 1.70 14.44
N PHE A 585 -5.41 2.82 15.17
CA PHE A 585 -4.44 3.88 14.88
C PHE A 585 -3.00 3.40 15.08
N SER A 586 -2.78 2.46 16.00
CA SER A 586 -1.47 1.83 16.23
C SER A 586 -1.61 0.32 16.38
N CYS A 587 -0.57 -0.42 15.99
CA CYS A 587 -0.54 -1.87 16.13
C CYS A 587 0.43 -2.33 17.24
N LEU A 588 0.09 -3.42 17.92
CA LEU A 588 1.02 -4.08 18.84
C LEU A 588 2.21 -4.64 18.05
N SER A 589 3.42 -4.21 18.41
CA SER A 589 4.64 -4.73 17.81
C SER A 589 4.89 -6.19 18.22
N ARG A 590 5.73 -6.88 17.45
CA ARG A 590 6.01 -8.31 17.64
C ARG A 590 6.54 -8.57 19.05
N ASN A 591 5.91 -9.50 19.78
CA ASN A 591 6.24 -9.88 21.17
C ASN A 591 5.92 -8.82 22.24
N MET A 592 5.17 -7.76 21.91
CA MET A 592 4.63 -6.82 22.89
C MET A 592 3.21 -7.21 23.31
N THR A 593 2.92 -7.10 24.60
CA THR A 593 1.57 -7.23 25.15
C THR A 593 1.01 -5.84 25.45
N MET A 594 -0.32 -5.70 25.52
CA MET A 594 -0.99 -4.44 25.85
C MET A 594 -0.42 -3.78 27.11
N GLN A 595 -0.24 -4.55 28.19
CA GLN A 595 0.34 -4.07 29.45
C GLN A 595 1.79 -3.59 29.30
N ARG A 596 2.61 -4.29 28.51
CA ARG A 596 3.99 -3.86 28.24
C ARG A 596 4.02 -2.56 27.45
N THR A 597 3.13 -2.39 26.47
CA THR A 597 3.01 -1.15 25.69
C THR A 597 2.57 0.02 26.55
N ILE A 598 1.58 -0.17 27.43
CA ILE A 598 1.15 0.84 28.40
C ILE A 598 2.33 1.22 29.31
N LYS A 599 3.05 0.23 29.85
CA LYS A 599 4.22 0.49 30.71
C LYS A 599 5.35 1.20 29.97
N LEU A 600 5.60 0.85 28.70
CA LEU A 600 6.63 1.45 27.86
C LEU A 600 6.38 2.95 27.66
N TYR A 601 5.12 3.33 27.44
CA TYR A 601 4.73 4.70 27.12
C TYR A 601 4.24 5.52 28.31
N LYS A 602 4.22 4.94 29.51
CA LYS A 602 3.82 5.62 30.75
C LYS A 602 4.63 6.91 30.97
N LEU A 603 3.92 7.98 31.25
CA LEU A 603 4.44 9.29 31.66
C LEU A 603 4.04 9.57 33.11
N PRO A 604 4.82 10.38 33.86
CA PRO A 604 4.43 10.86 35.19
C PRO A 604 3.22 11.81 35.10
N ASP A 605 2.77 12.31 36.25
CA ASP A 605 1.58 13.16 36.34
C ASP A 605 1.92 14.65 36.48
N SER A 606 3.15 15.01 36.89
CA SER A 606 3.63 16.39 36.95
C SER A 606 4.87 16.59 36.07
N PRO A 607 5.01 17.77 35.43
CA PRO A 607 6.26 18.20 34.79
C PRO A 607 7.44 18.16 35.75
N LYS A 608 8.65 17.98 35.22
CA LYS A 608 9.89 17.90 36.00
C LYS A 608 10.67 19.21 36.04
N THR A 609 10.59 20.00 34.97
CA THR A 609 11.40 21.21 34.83
C THR A 609 10.88 22.29 35.79
N PRO A 610 11.74 22.82 36.69
CA PRO A 610 11.37 23.95 37.55
C PRO A 610 10.99 25.17 36.71
N GLY A 611 9.95 25.90 37.12
CA GLY A 611 9.50 27.10 36.39
C GLY A 611 8.69 26.83 35.13
N PHE A 612 8.40 25.55 34.79
CA PHE A 612 7.51 25.19 33.69
C PHE A 612 6.07 25.61 33.99
N ARG A 613 5.55 26.56 33.20
CA ARG A 613 4.18 27.08 33.34
C ARG A 613 3.60 27.51 32.00
N GLN A 614 2.28 27.67 31.93
CA GLN A 614 1.61 28.19 30.73
C GLN A 614 2.02 29.66 30.49
N ILE A 615 2.15 30.05 29.22
CA ILE A 615 2.51 31.42 28.85
C ILE A 615 1.36 32.40 29.22
N GLN A 616 1.73 33.60 29.65
CA GLN A 616 0.79 34.67 29.97
C GLN A 616 1.03 35.89 29.07
N SER A 617 0.05 36.81 28.96
CA SER A 617 0.18 37.99 28.10
C SER A 617 1.39 38.88 28.42
N ARG A 618 1.84 38.89 29.69
CA ARG A 618 3.05 39.62 30.14
C ARG A 618 4.36 39.05 29.61
N ASP A 619 4.35 37.79 29.20
CA ASP A 619 5.53 37.05 28.75
C ASP A 619 5.80 37.25 27.26
N VAL A 620 4.80 37.74 26.51
CA VAL A 620 4.80 37.87 25.05
C VAL A 620 6.06 38.54 24.52
N PRO A 621 6.50 39.72 25.01
CA PRO A 621 7.67 40.39 24.43
C PRO A 621 8.97 39.57 24.57
N LYS A 622 9.12 38.88 25.71
CA LYS A 622 10.30 38.04 25.99
C LYS A 622 10.27 36.75 25.16
N ALA A 623 9.11 36.09 25.09
CA ALA A 623 8.91 34.86 24.35
C ALA A 623 8.99 35.07 22.82
N PHE A 624 8.46 36.20 22.34
CA PHE A 624 8.57 36.61 20.94
C PHE A 624 10.03 36.79 20.50
N LYS A 625 10.84 37.46 21.33
CA LYS A 625 12.28 37.60 21.08
C LYS A 625 12.98 36.24 20.99
N LEU A 626 12.69 35.35 21.94
CA LEU A 626 13.24 34.00 21.98
C LEU A 626 12.89 33.20 20.70
N LEU A 627 11.63 33.28 20.24
CA LEU A 627 11.19 32.65 19.00
C LEU A 627 11.89 33.24 17.77
N SER A 628 11.98 34.56 17.69
CA SER A 628 12.60 35.26 16.57
C SER A 628 14.08 34.90 16.43
N ASP A 629 14.82 34.86 17.54
CA ASP A 629 16.23 34.48 17.58
C ASP A 629 16.42 33.00 17.18
N TYR A 630 15.49 32.13 17.57
CA TYR A 630 15.51 30.72 17.19
C TYR A 630 15.21 30.51 15.70
N LEU A 631 14.15 31.14 15.18
CA LEU A 631 13.73 31.04 13.79
C LEU A 631 14.77 31.62 12.82
N GLY A 632 15.55 32.60 13.26
CA GLY A 632 16.64 33.20 12.50
C GLY A 632 17.71 32.19 12.04
N LYS A 633 17.82 31.02 12.68
CA LYS A 633 18.79 29.96 12.36
C LYS A 633 18.42 29.11 11.14
N PHE A 634 17.15 29.13 10.74
CA PHE A 634 16.64 28.29 9.66
C PHE A 634 16.61 29.05 8.32
N ASP A 635 16.64 28.28 7.23
CA ASP A 635 16.61 28.81 5.87
C ASP A 635 15.18 29.16 5.45
N LEU A 636 14.20 28.33 5.81
CA LEU A 636 12.78 28.59 5.57
C LEU A 636 12.04 28.78 6.89
N ALA A 637 11.71 30.01 7.25
CA ALA A 637 11.04 30.30 8.53
C ALA A 637 10.09 31.50 8.43
N PRO A 638 8.99 31.51 9.19
CA PRO A 638 8.11 32.67 9.27
C PRO A 638 8.78 33.80 10.06
N LEU A 639 8.47 35.04 9.67
CA LEU A 639 8.86 36.26 10.36
C LEU A 639 7.62 36.82 11.04
N PHE A 640 7.41 36.41 12.28
CA PHE A 640 6.27 36.89 13.05
C PHE A 640 6.46 38.34 13.49
N ASP A 641 5.35 39.07 13.58
CA ASP A 641 5.26 40.26 14.43
C ASP A 641 4.68 39.92 15.83
N GLU A 642 4.64 40.91 16.72
CA GLU A 642 4.17 40.70 18.09
C GLU A 642 2.66 40.41 18.15
N GLU A 643 1.88 40.90 17.20
CA GLU A 643 0.43 40.67 17.12
C GLU A 643 0.13 39.23 16.65
N GLU A 644 0.84 38.77 15.62
CA GLU A 644 0.81 37.40 15.13
C GLU A 644 1.29 36.44 16.22
N PHE A 645 2.35 36.78 16.94
CA PHE A 645 2.80 35.96 18.07
C PHE A 645 1.70 35.81 19.12
N ARG A 646 1.00 36.91 19.48
CA ARG A 646 -0.14 36.83 20.41
C ARG A 646 -1.24 35.90 19.89
N HIS A 647 -1.57 36.01 18.60
CA HIS A 647 -2.62 35.19 18.00
C HIS A 647 -2.27 33.70 17.97
N TRP A 648 -1.03 33.36 17.60
CA TRP A 648 -0.58 31.99 17.41
C TRP A 648 -0.14 31.27 18.69
N PHE A 649 0.35 31.97 19.71
CA PHE A 649 0.96 31.34 20.89
C PHE A 649 0.21 31.58 22.20
N LEU A 650 -0.72 32.54 22.28
CA LEU A 650 -1.51 32.67 23.51
C LEU A 650 -2.47 31.48 23.65
N PRO A 651 -2.53 30.83 24.83
CA PRO A 651 -3.27 29.60 25.00
C PRO A 651 -4.76 29.81 24.73
N LYS A 652 -5.32 28.93 23.91
CA LYS A 652 -6.76 28.84 23.65
C LYS A 652 -7.16 27.39 23.88
N ASN A 653 -8.09 27.19 24.80
CA ASN A 653 -8.53 25.87 25.25
C ASN A 653 -8.94 25.00 24.05
N ASN A 654 -8.37 23.79 23.96
CA ASN A 654 -8.56 22.85 22.85
C ASN A 654 -8.16 23.36 21.45
N ILE A 655 -7.33 24.40 21.34
CA ILE A 655 -6.80 24.89 20.05
C ILE A 655 -5.28 24.93 20.08
N ILE A 656 -4.69 25.73 20.97
CA ILE A 656 -3.25 25.89 21.09
C ILE A 656 -2.88 25.93 22.57
N GLU A 657 -1.86 25.15 22.93
CA GLU A 657 -1.24 25.17 24.24
C GLU A 657 0.21 25.59 24.10
N CYS A 658 0.63 26.54 24.95
CA CYS A 658 1.98 27.07 24.96
C CYS A 658 2.48 27.22 26.39
N PHE A 659 3.69 26.74 26.62
CA PHE A 659 4.35 26.72 27.91
C PHE A 659 5.72 27.39 27.81
N VAL A 660 6.12 28.03 28.89
CA VAL A 660 7.42 28.69 29.06
C VAL A 660 8.09 28.17 30.31
N VAL A 661 9.43 28.22 30.31
CA VAL A 661 10.23 27.98 31.51
C VAL A 661 10.75 29.33 32.00
N GLU A 662 10.39 29.67 33.24
CA GLU A 662 10.84 30.89 33.91
C GLU A 662 11.91 30.56 34.95
N ASN A 663 13.10 31.10 34.75
CA ASN A 663 14.22 31.03 35.68
C ASN A 663 14.62 32.46 36.08
N ASP A 664 14.57 32.78 37.38
CA ASP A 664 14.93 34.09 37.94
C ASP A 664 14.26 35.30 37.22
N GLY A 665 12.97 35.18 36.88
CA GLY A 665 12.20 36.23 36.19
C GLY A 665 12.49 36.39 34.69
N LYS A 666 13.32 35.50 34.12
CA LYS A 666 13.65 35.43 32.69
C LYS A 666 13.06 34.19 32.07
N ILE A 667 12.53 34.34 30.86
CA ILE A 667 12.02 33.22 30.06
C ILE A 667 13.18 32.65 29.28
N THR A 668 13.52 31.39 29.55
CA THR A 668 14.64 30.71 28.92
C THR A 668 14.21 29.77 27.81
N ASP A 669 13.08 29.09 27.98
CA ASP A 669 12.63 28.03 27.07
C ASP A 669 11.13 28.18 26.75
N LEU A 670 10.71 27.70 25.58
CA LEU A 670 9.34 27.76 25.09
C LEU A 670 8.97 26.44 24.40
N VAL A 671 7.77 25.92 24.65
CA VAL A 671 7.26 24.72 24.00
C VAL A 671 5.78 24.87 23.71
N SER A 672 5.35 24.50 22.50
CA SER A 672 3.97 24.71 22.05
C SER A 672 3.45 23.57 21.18
N TYR A 673 2.15 23.32 21.27
CA TYR A 673 1.45 22.33 20.44
C TYR A 673 -0.01 22.71 20.26
N TYR A 674 -0.56 22.42 19.09
CA TYR A 674 -1.97 22.65 18.78
C TYR A 674 -2.78 21.36 18.80
N ALA A 675 -4.07 21.48 19.04
CA ALA A 675 -5.02 20.38 19.08
C ALA A 675 -5.69 20.24 17.72
N LEU A 676 -5.58 19.06 17.12
CA LEU A 676 -6.35 18.71 15.92
C LEU A 676 -6.92 17.31 16.10
N PRO A 677 -8.19 17.19 16.50
CA PRO A 677 -8.79 15.88 16.67
C PRO A 677 -9.07 15.21 15.33
N SER A 678 -9.26 13.90 15.37
CA SER A 678 -9.66 13.10 14.21
C SER A 678 -10.90 12.26 14.54
N THR A 679 -11.88 12.27 13.64
CA THR A 679 -13.07 11.42 13.73
C THR A 679 -12.70 9.98 13.40
N VAL A 680 -13.15 9.03 14.23
CA VAL A 680 -12.96 7.59 14.03
C VAL A 680 -14.19 7.01 13.36
N MET A 681 -14.01 6.44 12.18
CA MET A 681 -15.11 5.86 11.40
C MET A 681 -15.44 4.44 11.88
N HIS A 682 -16.74 4.13 12.00
CA HIS A 682 -17.26 2.76 12.20
C HIS A 682 -16.81 2.02 13.48
N HIS A 683 -16.39 2.74 14.53
CA HIS A 683 -16.01 2.13 15.81
C HIS A 683 -17.13 2.26 16.87
N PRO A 684 -17.48 1.19 17.61
CA PRO A 684 -18.66 1.20 18.50
C PRO A 684 -18.52 2.08 19.74
N MET A 685 -17.30 2.24 20.28
CA MET A 685 -17.04 2.98 21.52
C MET A 685 -16.38 4.34 21.32
N HIS A 686 -15.27 4.39 20.59
CA HIS A 686 -14.50 5.61 20.35
C HIS A 686 -14.95 6.32 19.08
N LYS A 687 -15.46 7.55 19.21
CA LYS A 687 -15.88 8.38 18.06
C LYS A 687 -14.79 9.33 17.56
N GLN A 688 -13.80 9.65 18.39
CA GLN A 688 -12.79 10.66 18.09
C GLN A 688 -11.47 10.32 18.78
N ILE A 689 -10.35 10.67 18.15
CA ILE A 689 -8.99 10.65 18.71
C ILE A 689 -8.57 12.11 18.91
N LYS A 690 -8.14 12.46 20.11
CA LYS A 690 -7.55 13.78 20.36
C LYS A 690 -6.05 13.71 20.07
N ALA A 691 -5.60 14.37 19.01
CA ALA A 691 -4.19 14.45 18.66
C ALA A 691 -3.65 15.85 18.96
N ALA A 692 -2.50 15.90 19.63
CA ALA A 692 -1.70 17.11 19.77
C ALA A 692 -0.64 17.12 18.68
N TYR A 693 -0.39 18.27 18.05
CA TYR A 693 0.62 18.45 17.02
C TYR A 693 1.66 19.43 17.52
N SER A 694 2.92 18.98 17.57
CA SER A 694 4.07 19.82 17.91
C SER A 694 4.10 21.05 17.03
N PHE A 695 4.15 22.23 17.66
CA PHE A 695 4.36 23.49 16.98
C PHE A 695 5.84 23.89 17.17
N TYR A 696 6.16 24.95 17.91
CA TYR A 696 7.54 25.37 18.15
C TYR A 696 8.09 24.92 19.51
N ASN A 697 9.30 24.38 19.49
CA ASN A 697 10.03 23.89 20.67
C ASN A 697 11.43 24.54 20.72
N ILE A 698 11.69 25.34 21.75
CA ILE A 698 12.91 26.12 21.92
C ILE A 698 13.48 25.84 23.29
N ALA A 699 14.66 25.23 23.32
CA ALA A 699 15.40 24.96 24.55
C ALA A 699 16.74 25.70 24.52
N THR A 700 17.01 26.54 25.52
CA THR A 700 18.29 27.27 25.66
C THR A 700 19.00 26.92 26.96
N ALA A 701 18.28 26.87 28.07
CA ALA A 701 18.84 26.53 29.39
C ALA A 701 18.57 25.06 29.75
N THR A 702 17.44 24.52 29.28
CA THR A 702 17.02 23.16 29.56
C THR A 702 17.43 22.21 28.42
N ASN A 703 17.51 20.91 28.71
CA ASN A 703 17.67 19.92 27.65
C ASN A 703 16.35 19.81 26.88
N ILE A 704 16.41 19.86 25.54
CA ILE A 704 15.23 19.75 24.67
C ILE A 704 14.41 18.48 24.95
N ASN A 705 15.09 17.38 25.32
CA ASN A 705 14.43 16.13 25.69
C ASN A 705 13.54 16.30 26.93
N ASP A 706 14.01 17.03 27.95
CA ASP A 706 13.24 17.26 29.18
C ASP A 706 12.08 18.22 28.94
N LEU A 707 12.32 19.29 28.17
CA LEU A 707 11.29 20.28 27.81
C LEU A 707 10.13 19.64 27.03
N VAL A 708 10.44 18.85 26.00
CA VAL A 708 9.40 18.16 25.21
C VAL A 708 8.77 17.03 26.02
N TYR A 709 9.51 16.37 26.92
CA TYR A 709 8.93 15.39 27.83
C TYR A 709 7.88 16.00 28.76
N ASP A 710 8.09 17.22 29.24
CA ASP A 710 7.11 17.97 30.02
C ASP A 710 5.90 18.39 29.19
N ALA A 711 6.07 18.73 27.92
CA ALA A 711 4.96 18.93 27.00
C ALA A 711 4.13 17.65 26.75
N LEU A 712 4.76 16.47 26.70
CA LEU A 712 4.04 15.19 26.62
C LEU A 712 3.22 14.91 27.90
N ILE A 713 3.74 15.31 29.06
CA ILE A 713 3.02 15.20 30.34
C ILE A 713 1.81 16.14 30.35
N SER A 714 1.99 17.40 29.95
CA SER A 714 0.87 18.35 29.88
C SER A 714 -0.20 17.89 28.88
N ALA A 715 0.20 17.38 27.72
CA ALA A 715 -0.74 16.83 26.74
C ALA A 715 -1.49 15.60 27.28
N LYS A 716 -0.81 14.69 28.00
CA LYS A 716 -1.49 13.56 28.66
C LYS A 716 -2.51 14.05 29.70
N ASN A 717 -2.15 15.06 30.49
CA ASN A 717 -3.02 15.62 31.53
C ASN A 717 -4.25 16.33 30.93
N LEU A 718 -4.12 16.93 29.75
CA LEU A 718 -5.22 17.48 28.95
C LEU A 718 -5.98 16.41 28.15
N HIS A 719 -5.74 15.13 28.41
CA HIS A 719 -6.42 13.98 27.81
C HIS A 719 -6.22 13.83 26.30
N PHE A 720 -5.06 14.21 25.77
CA PHE A 720 -4.66 13.84 24.41
C PHE A 720 -4.29 12.36 24.32
N ASP A 721 -4.61 11.73 23.19
CA ASP A 721 -4.39 10.31 22.95
C ASP A 721 -3.06 10.03 22.24
N VAL A 722 -2.62 10.96 21.39
CA VAL A 722 -1.39 10.88 20.60
C VAL A 722 -0.77 12.27 20.46
N PHE A 723 0.56 12.31 20.41
CA PHE A 723 1.34 13.51 20.15
C PHE A 723 2.10 13.34 18.84
N ASN A 724 1.83 14.20 17.86
CA ASN A 724 2.38 14.16 16.52
C ASN A 724 3.48 15.21 16.39
N ALA A 725 4.52 14.90 15.63
CA ALA A 725 5.60 15.82 15.33
C ALA A 725 6.13 15.58 13.92
N LEU A 726 6.60 16.63 13.25
CA LEU A 726 7.36 16.54 12.01
C LEU A 726 8.85 16.51 12.33
N ASP A 727 9.65 15.88 11.49
CA ASP A 727 11.11 15.81 11.63
C ASP A 727 11.86 17.07 11.14
N LEU A 728 11.18 18.22 11.19
CA LEU A 728 11.69 19.55 10.88
C LEU A 728 12.44 20.19 12.06
N MET A 729 13.14 21.28 11.80
CA MET A 729 13.99 21.98 12.77
C MET A 729 14.93 21.01 13.51
N GLU A 730 14.99 21.10 14.83
CA GLU A 730 15.82 20.24 15.67
C GLU A 730 15.06 19.03 16.22
N ASN A 731 13.86 18.73 15.73
CA ASN A 731 12.99 17.72 16.33
C ASN A 731 13.62 16.32 16.33
N LYS A 732 14.45 16.00 15.32
CA LYS A 732 15.20 14.73 15.25
C LYS A 732 16.03 14.43 16.50
N LYS A 733 16.46 15.45 17.25
CA LYS A 733 17.23 15.28 18.50
C LYS A 733 16.43 14.54 19.58
N PHE A 734 15.11 14.71 19.65
CA PHE A 734 14.28 14.14 20.72
C PHE A 734 13.35 13.01 20.27
N LEU A 735 13.05 12.90 18.97
CA LEU A 735 12.04 11.96 18.48
C LEU A 735 12.30 10.50 18.92
N GLN A 736 13.51 10.00 18.73
CA GLN A 736 13.83 8.61 19.08
C GLN A 736 13.88 8.40 20.61
N ASP A 737 14.55 9.32 21.32
CA ASP A 737 14.75 9.26 22.78
C ASP A 737 13.41 9.30 23.53
N LEU A 738 12.51 10.15 23.08
CA LEU A 738 11.17 10.28 23.65
C LEU A 738 10.19 9.24 23.13
N LYS A 739 10.64 8.25 22.36
CA LYS A 739 9.87 7.10 21.86
C LYS A 739 8.78 7.47 20.84
N PHE A 740 9.00 8.48 20.02
CA PHE A 740 8.18 8.70 18.84
C PHE A 740 8.40 7.57 17.83
N GLY A 741 7.31 7.04 17.32
CA GLY A 741 7.29 6.08 16.23
C GLY A 741 7.22 6.79 14.88
N ILE A 742 7.89 6.23 13.90
CA ILE A 742 7.87 6.74 12.52
C ILE A 742 6.48 6.52 11.92
N GLY A 743 5.86 7.59 11.42
CA GLY A 743 4.62 7.57 10.64
C GLY A 743 4.82 7.18 9.17
N ASP A 744 3.72 6.91 8.49
CA ASP A 744 3.63 6.62 7.05
C ASP A 744 3.48 7.88 6.19
N GLY A 745 2.90 8.96 6.73
CA GLY A 745 2.73 10.23 6.04
C GLY A 745 4.02 11.04 5.86
N ASN A 746 4.22 11.57 4.65
CA ASN A 746 5.19 12.63 4.36
C ASN A 746 4.44 13.94 4.08
N LEU A 747 5.01 15.06 4.49
CA LEU A 747 4.55 16.40 4.18
C LEU A 747 5.57 17.10 3.29
N GLN A 748 5.15 17.50 2.10
CA GLN A 748 5.99 18.18 1.12
C GLN A 748 5.74 19.69 1.20
N TYR A 749 6.80 20.49 1.20
CA TYR A 749 6.70 21.96 1.21
C TYR A 749 6.97 22.52 -0.18
N TYR A 750 6.20 23.55 -0.55
CA TYR A 750 6.25 24.18 -1.85
C TYR A 750 6.24 25.70 -1.73
N LEU A 751 6.94 26.35 -2.65
CA LEU A 751 6.86 27.78 -2.88
C LEU A 751 6.30 28.03 -4.28
N TYR A 752 5.28 28.89 -4.37
CA TYR A 752 4.68 29.33 -5.62
C TYR A 752 5.37 30.61 -6.09
N ASN A 753 5.68 30.68 -7.39
CA ASN A 753 6.38 31.79 -8.03
C ASN A 753 7.72 32.18 -7.38
N TRP A 754 8.42 31.20 -6.80
CA TRP A 754 9.73 31.42 -6.21
C TRP A 754 10.66 30.26 -6.48
N ARG A 755 11.89 30.57 -6.89
CA ARG A 755 12.94 29.58 -7.14
C ARG A 755 13.99 29.64 -6.03
N CYS A 756 14.18 28.53 -5.33
CA CYS A 756 15.26 28.36 -4.36
C CYS A 756 15.86 26.95 -4.45
N PRO A 757 17.07 26.74 -3.89
CA PRO A 757 17.64 25.41 -3.75
C PRO A 757 16.76 24.51 -2.87
N SER A 758 16.90 23.20 -3.06
CA SER A 758 16.30 22.24 -2.13
C SER A 758 16.99 22.34 -0.77
N MET A 759 16.21 22.25 0.30
CA MET A 759 16.69 22.34 1.68
C MET A 759 16.46 21.02 2.42
N THR A 760 17.22 20.81 3.49
CA THR A 760 16.98 19.67 4.37
C THR A 760 15.81 19.96 5.32
N PRO A 761 15.13 18.94 5.85
CA PRO A 761 14.06 19.13 6.84
C PRO A 761 14.52 19.92 8.06
N GLU A 762 15.78 19.76 8.48
CA GLU A 762 16.36 20.45 9.62
C GLU A 762 16.53 21.96 9.38
N ALA A 763 16.66 22.38 8.12
CA ALA A 763 16.76 23.79 7.73
C ALA A 763 15.37 24.48 7.60
N THR A 764 14.29 23.74 7.85
CA THR A 764 12.91 24.23 7.74
C THR A 764 12.33 24.53 9.12
N GLY A 765 12.01 25.79 9.37
CA GLY A 765 11.33 26.31 10.56
C GLY A 765 9.89 26.76 10.33
N LEU A 766 9.30 26.46 9.16
CA LEU A 766 7.90 26.78 8.86
C LEU A 766 6.98 25.60 9.19
N ILE A 767 5.94 25.83 9.99
CA ILE A 767 4.89 24.85 10.29
C ILE A 767 3.58 25.37 9.75
N LEU A 768 2.93 24.58 8.89
CA LEU A 768 1.58 24.85 8.37
C LEU A 768 0.56 23.96 9.09
N LEU A 769 -0.66 24.49 9.27
CA LEU A 769 -1.74 23.90 10.07
C LEU A 769 -2.60 22.84 9.36
#